data_AF-A0A3D4CX11-F1
#
_entry.id   AF-A0A3D4CX11-F1
#
_cell.length_a   1.000
_cell.length_b   1.000
_cell.length_c   1.000
_cell.angle_alpha   90.00
_cell.angle_beta   90.00
_cell.angle_gamma   90.00
#
_symmetry.space_group_name_H-M   'P 1'
#
loop_
_entity.id
_entity.type
_entity.pdbx_description
1 polymer ?
#
loop_
_entity_poly.entity_id
_entity_poly.type
_entity_poly.pdbx_seq_one_letter_code
_entity_poly.pdbx_strand_id
1 'polypeptide(L)'
;MPGIAFIIAPTITGNIYSFRGPTSFVLEDETPFSVGTVVFQFQTAGNLVDFSSIALAYDDGGTEVILGPDEYIREYESDTSGFGGSGNRNALQWDLRGRNVSSYRIIWSASGSSMSLQEVSLDTSADYSVVVPEARTWEGTGITDWSNAANWVEGSPSQDFGNVRFGNDGDVTIAMSSPQTVGECVFDTASDVTIANAASLVSNTGLFTRSGSTGTYTIEGQFEMCAYNLFEIEGGEVVIEGAISGASGLRKEGEGTMILKGNNSFGSVTGGVGCTGGELRIEGVNQFTSSASVLRGDLVLAGPAPVDSPGTLGNASSDVAVGADSGIFGGITTPARLIIEGDHEVARGIAFAAGTFDKRLGARGTGAGAAEFSGAVTLRPDSTETKLFAEGVFDRVNFSGDISGGDASLTMEINPEGAEGTVTFSGADKTYANTTFVRGGVLELAPGTRISGEVILESDRAGRAVAGGTGIFAGGIEVGEGGMIAPGMGVGTLGSSSQSWEAGGACEIEIVDSGSGPGVGWDLISIEGALGLSATPESPFLIDVRSLTPAGESGSLVGFSPAQEYSWKIVDTTSGVSGFSADGFVIRRDGFIGAPEGVFAVILEEGGNAVHLTYTPGGGGSTGEAWLAENFSAGELSDPSISGWDADVDSDGFSTLVEYALGGDPKNRDANLDPVMVIGSQGGNPVESRLSLSFKRLINRTDIDYRVQAADSLGGDWMVIGEVAGGASPAALNGGTVSSGTVNGNSQEVTFVDSVRVDEAVKRFIRLQVVKRP
;
A
#
# COMPACT_ATOMS: atom_id res chain seq x y z
N MET A 1 -34.41 51.79 -19.10
CA MET A 1 -33.84 50.54 -19.63
C MET A 1 -33.87 49.56 -18.49
N PRO A 2 -34.56 48.41 -18.57
CA PRO A 2 -34.43 47.40 -17.53
C PRO A 2 -33.00 46.86 -17.66
N GLY A 3 -32.17 47.22 -16.68
CA GLY A 3 -30.79 46.77 -16.60
C GLY A 3 -30.79 45.29 -16.26
N ILE A 4 -30.07 44.51 -17.06
CA ILE A 4 -29.55 43.20 -16.66
C ILE A 4 -28.88 43.38 -15.29
N ALA A 5 -29.07 42.45 -14.35
CA ALA A 5 -28.31 42.46 -13.10
C ALA A 5 -26.82 42.63 -13.43
N PHE A 6 -26.21 43.72 -12.96
CA PHE A 6 -24.80 43.97 -13.20
C PHE A 6 -24.00 43.23 -12.13
N ILE A 7 -23.28 42.20 -12.55
CA ILE A 7 -22.23 41.60 -11.73
C ILE A 7 -21.18 42.69 -11.48
N ILE A 8 -21.03 43.09 -10.22
CA ILE A 8 -20.26 44.27 -9.80
C ILE A 8 -18.76 44.04 -10.05
N ALA A 9 -18.03 45.11 -10.38
CA ALA A 9 -16.57 45.11 -10.60
C ALA A 9 -15.82 45.77 -9.43
N PRO A 10 -14.61 45.31 -9.06
CA PRO A 10 -13.97 45.64 -7.79
C PRO A 10 -13.51 47.10 -7.75
N THR A 11 -14.15 47.96 -6.94
CA THR A 11 -13.69 49.36 -6.79
C THR A 11 -13.60 49.95 -5.37
N ILE A 12 -13.84 49.23 -4.26
CA ILE A 12 -13.58 49.78 -2.90
C ILE A 12 -12.99 48.73 -1.94
N THR A 13 -12.09 49.15 -1.04
CA THR A 13 -11.29 48.32 -0.11
C THR A 13 -11.87 48.27 1.30
N GLY A 14 -12.22 47.07 1.78
CA GLY A 14 -12.51 46.74 3.18
C GLY A 14 -13.25 45.40 3.34
N ASN A 15 -12.53 44.32 3.66
CA ASN A 15 -13.11 42.98 3.79
C ASN A 15 -13.66 42.72 5.20
N ILE A 16 -14.84 42.09 5.32
CA ILE A 16 -15.40 41.62 6.61
C ILE A 16 -15.24 40.10 6.70
N TYR A 17 -14.46 39.61 7.67
CA TYR A 17 -14.18 38.17 7.84
C TYR A 17 -13.70 37.81 9.26
N SER A 18 -13.71 36.50 9.58
CA SER A 18 -13.20 35.95 10.84
C SER A 18 -12.38 34.67 10.61
N PHE A 19 -11.23 34.58 11.24
CA PHE A 19 -10.43 33.34 11.29
C PHE A 19 -10.90 32.37 12.40
N ARG A 20 -11.72 32.82 13.35
CA ARG A 20 -12.09 32.02 14.53
C ARG A 20 -13.26 31.07 14.29
N GLY A 21 -14.00 31.27 13.21
CA GLY A 21 -15.19 30.50 12.88
C GLY A 21 -16.01 31.17 11.78
N PRO A 22 -17.06 30.50 11.27
CA PRO A 22 -17.96 31.07 10.29
C PRO A 22 -18.60 32.38 10.77
N THR A 23 -18.72 33.35 9.87
CA THR A 23 -19.38 34.63 10.14
C THR A 23 -20.82 34.62 9.64
N SER A 24 -21.74 35.16 10.43
CA SER A 24 -23.11 35.43 10.02
C SER A 24 -23.32 36.92 9.79
N PHE A 25 -24.12 37.26 8.79
CA PHE A 25 -24.40 38.62 8.35
C PHE A 25 -25.90 38.87 8.34
N VAL A 26 -26.26 40.11 8.65
CA VAL A 26 -27.63 40.61 8.59
C VAL A 26 -27.60 41.97 7.93
N LEU A 27 -28.42 42.16 6.89
CA LEU A 27 -28.69 43.44 6.25
C LEU A 27 -30.14 43.81 6.48
N GLU A 28 -30.40 44.90 7.20
CA GLU A 28 -31.75 45.41 7.46
C GLU A 28 -32.09 46.52 6.45
N ASP A 29 -33.33 46.52 5.94
CA ASP A 29 -33.83 47.56 5.04
C ASP A 29 -35.28 47.97 5.40
N GLU A 30 -35.59 49.24 5.14
CA GLU A 30 -36.93 49.82 5.31
C GLU A 30 -37.22 50.78 4.15
N THR A 31 -38.33 50.56 3.46
CA THR A 31 -38.73 51.30 2.27
C THR A 31 -39.98 52.16 2.51
N PRO A 32 -40.10 53.33 1.85
CA PRO A 32 -41.30 54.18 1.96
C PRO A 32 -42.51 53.65 1.18
N PHE A 33 -42.41 52.46 0.59
CA PHE A 33 -43.42 51.78 -0.21
C PHE A 33 -43.42 50.30 0.12
N SER A 34 -44.53 49.60 -0.16
CA SER A 34 -44.54 48.14 -0.14
C SER A 34 -43.69 47.60 -1.29
N VAL A 35 -42.73 46.74 -0.97
CA VAL A 35 -41.75 46.23 -1.92
C VAL A 35 -42.38 45.11 -2.76
N GLY A 36 -42.17 45.18 -4.07
CA GLY A 36 -42.48 44.14 -5.04
C GLY A 36 -41.26 43.30 -5.40
N THR A 37 -40.12 43.94 -5.67
CA THR A 37 -38.84 43.28 -5.98
C THR A 37 -37.77 43.65 -4.96
N VAL A 38 -37.07 42.63 -4.48
CA VAL A 38 -35.77 42.76 -3.80
C VAL A 38 -34.74 42.00 -4.62
N VAL A 39 -33.65 42.67 -5.02
CA VAL A 39 -32.47 42.03 -5.61
C VAL A 39 -31.28 42.28 -4.71
N PHE A 40 -30.67 41.21 -4.22
CA PHE A 40 -29.52 41.23 -3.34
C PHE A 40 -28.31 40.69 -4.08
N GLN A 41 -27.24 41.49 -4.15
CA GLN A 41 -26.02 41.13 -4.84
C GLN A 41 -24.86 41.21 -3.86
N PHE A 42 -23.97 40.23 -3.89
CA PHE A 42 -22.79 40.26 -3.04
C PHE A 42 -21.61 39.53 -3.64
N GLN A 43 -20.43 39.93 -3.20
CA GLN A 43 -19.16 39.31 -3.56
C GLN A 43 -18.43 38.82 -2.32
N THR A 44 -17.95 37.58 -2.38
CA THR A 44 -17.11 36.96 -1.37
C THR A 44 -15.80 36.45 -1.96
N ALA A 45 -14.80 36.22 -1.10
CA ALA A 45 -13.58 35.49 -1.41
C ALA A 45 -13.24 34.54 -0.26
N GLY A 46 -12.45 33.50 -0.52
CA GLY A 46 -12.04 32.53 0.50
C GLY A 46 -12.99 31.34 0.55
N ASN A 47 -13.44 30.96 1.76
CA ASN A 47 -14.50 29.96 1.90
C ASN A 47 -15.82 30.46 1.30
N LEU A 48 -16.67 29.54 0.88
CA LEU A 48 -17.95 29.86 0.23
C LEU A 48 -19.00 30.35 1.23
N VAL A 49 -20.06 30.96 0.69
CA VAL A 49 -21.28 31.24 1.43
C VAL A 49 -22.08 29.94 1.61
N ASP A 50 -22.67 29.73 2.79
CA ASP A 50 -23.67 28.68 2.96
C ASP A 50 -24.97 29.14 2.28
N PHE A 51 -25.18 28.70 1.04
CA PHE A 51 -26.33 29.09 0.25
C PHE A 51 -27.67 28.71 0.90
N SER A 52 -27.70 27.65 1.72
CA SER A 52 -28.90 27.22 2.44
C SER A 52 -29.28 28.16 3.58
N SER A 53 -28.34 28.99 4.04
CA SER A 53 -28.57 29.98 5.09
C SER A 53 -29.18 31.29 4.58
N ILE A 54 -29.21 31.51 3.25
CA ILE A 54 -29.65 32.78 2.67
C ILE A 54 -31.17 32.90 2.74
N ALA A 55 -31.66 33.90 3.46
CA ALA A 55 -33.09 34.15 3.58
C ALA A 55 -33.43 35.63 3.77
N LEU A 56 -34.64 36.00 3.34
CA LEU A 56 -35.30 37.26 3.68
C LEU A 56 -36.30 37.00 4.80
N ALA A 57 -36.19 37.75 5.90
CA ALA A 57 -37.10 37.69 7.03
C ALA A 57 -37.85 39.02 7.21
N TYR A 58 -39.16 38.97 7.44
CA TYR A 58 -39.98 40.15 7.75
C TYR A 58 -41.06 39.82 8.78
N ASP A 59 -41.61 40.85 9.42
CA ASP A 59 -42.73 40.72 10.36
C ASP A 59 -44.07 40.88 9.63
N ASP A 60 -44.92 39.86 9.70
CA ASP A 60 -46.32 39.91 9.28
C ASP A 60 -47.23 39.96 10.51
N GLY A 61 -47.48 41.17 11.02
CA GLY A 61 -48.42 41.40 12.12
C GLY A 61 -48.00 40.74 13.44
N GLY A 62 -46.71 40.72 13.76
CA GLY A 62 -46.14 40.07 14.93
C GLY A 62 -45.68 38.62 14.71
N THR A 63 -45.79 38.10 13.48
CA THR A 63 -45.28 36.77 13.10
C THR A 63 -44.11 36.93 12.14
N GLU A 64 -42.97 36.35 12.48
CA GLU A 64 -41.81 36.35 11.58
C GLU A 64 -42.03 35.36 10.42
N VAL A 65 -41.90 35.86 9.20
CA VAL A 65 -41.94 35.08 7.97
C VAL A 65 -40.53 35.04 7.38
N ILE A 66 -40.05 33.83 7.03
CA ILE A 66 -38.74 33.59 6.43
C ILE A 66 -38.93 33.03 5.03
N LEU A 67 -38.33 33.68 4.04
CA LEU A 67 -38.42 33.32 2.62
C LEU A 67 -37.02 33.06 2.06
N GLY A 68 -36.83 31.89 1.44
CA GLY A 68 -35.68 31.68 0.56
C GLY A 68 -35.79 32.55 -0.71
N PRO A 69 -34.69 32.77 -1.43
CA PRO A 69 -34.71 33.47 -2.70
C PRO A 69 -35.58 32.72 -3.71
N ASP A 70 -36.36 33.45 -4.50
CA ASP A 70 -37.13 32.87 -5.60
C ASP A 70 -36.21 32.53 -6.77
N GLU A 71 -35.24 33.40 -7.06
CA GLU A 71 -34.24 33.21 -8.12
C GLU A 71 -32.83 33.55 -7.62
N TYR A 72 -31.82 32.87 -8.19
CA TYR A 72 -30.43 33.20 -7.95
C TYR A 72 -29.55 32.89 -9.15
N ILE A 73 -28.46 33.64 -9.28
CA ILE A 73 -27.31 33.31 -10.11
C ILE A 73 -26.05 33.40 -9.26
N ARG A 74 -25.11 32.51 -9.55
CA ARG A 74 -23.78 32.48 -8.96
C ARG A 74 -22.78 32.57 -10.08
N GLU A 75 -21.62 33.15 -9.81
CA GLU A 75 -20.45 33.13 -10.67
C GLU A 75 -19.22 32.97 -9.78
N TYR A 76 -18.24 32.20 -10.24
CA TYR A 76 -16.98 32.03 -9.53
C TYR A 76 -15.84 32.72 -10.26
N GLU A 77 -14.88 33.21 -9.48
CA GLU A 77 -13.59 33.69 -9.94
C GLU A 77 -12.50 32.74 -9.43
N SER A 78 -11.58 32.37 -10.31
CA SER A 78 -10.45 31.49 -9.99
C SER A 78 -9.60 32.04 -8.84
N ASP A 79 -9.02 31.15 -8.03
CA ASP A 79 -8.16 31.40 -6.85
C ASP A 79 -7.80 32.86 -6.57
N THR A 80 -8.57 33.46 -5.66
CA THR A 80 -8.38 34.85 -5.21
C THR A 80 -7.52 34.95 -3.95
N SER A 81 -7.03 33.81 -3.42
CA SER A 81 -6.24 33.74 -2.20
C SER A 81 -5.13 32.69 -2.27
N GLY A 82 -4.00 32.93 -1.61
CA GLY A 82 -2.86 31.99 -1.53
C GLY A 82 -3.13 30.70 -0.73
N PHE A 83 -4.36 30.45 -0.31
CA PHE A 83 -4.80 29.29 0.46
C PHE A 83 -5.91 28.48 -0.24
N GLY A 84 -6.16 28.72 -1.54
CA GLY A 84 -7.05 27.89 -2.37
C GLY A 84 -8.55 28.18 -2.23
N GLY A 85 -8.93 29.39 -1.79
CA GLY A 85 -10.33 29.85 -1.82
C GLY A 85 -10.68 30.60 -3.11
N SER A 86 -11.94 30.46 -3.54
CA SER A 86 -12.46 31.07 -4.77
C SER A 86 -13.15 32.41 -4.50
N GLY A 87 -13.10 33.32 -5.47
CA GLY A 87 -14.02 34.45 -5.49
C GLY A 87 -15.42 33.94 -5.87
N ASN A 88 -16.47 34.49 -5.28
CA ASN A 88 -17.85 34.14 -5.62
C ASN A 88 -18.71 35.40 -5.65
N ARG A 89 -19.40 35.62 -6.76
CA ARG A 89 -20.34 36.73 -6.98
C ARG A 89 -21.73 36.14 -7.13
N ASN A 90 -22.69 36.73 -6.46
CA ASN A 90 -24.07 36.23 -6.43
C ASN A 90 -25.05 37.36 -6.64
N ALA A 91 -26.16 37.04 -7.31
CA ALA A 91 -27.34 37.88 -7.35
C ALA A 91 -28.56 37.01 -7.04
N LEU A 92 -29.38 37.45 -6.10
CA LEU A 92 -30.57 36.76 -5.63
C LEU A 92 -31.77 37.68 -5.71
N GLN A 93 -32.94 37.15 -6.01
CA GLN A 93 -34.17 37.90 -6.16
C GLN A 93 -35.31 37.29 -5.36
N TRP A 94 -36.12 38.15 -4.73
CA TRP A 94 -37.40 37.80 -4.10
C TRP A 94 -38.56 38.55 -4.77
N ASP A 95 -39.67 37.83 -4.97
CA ASP A 95 -40.98 38.35 -5.35
C ASP A 95 -41.84 38.57 -4.09
N LEU A 96 -41.99 39.83 -3.70
CA LEU A 96 -42.77 40.22 -2.52
C LEU A 96 -44.17 40.75 -2.86
N ARG A 97 -44.62 40.61 -4.11
CA ARG A 97 -45.97 41.06 -4.52
C ARG A 97 -47.05 40.51 -3.61
N GLY A 98 -47.98 41.39 -3.24
CA GLY A 98 -49.15 41.03 -2.42
C GLY A 98 -48.85 40.73 -0.96
N ARG A 99 -47.58 40.81 -0.51
CA ARG A 99 -47.18 40.54 0.88
C ARG A 99 -47.14 41.79 1.76
N ASN A 100 -47.30 42.98 1.18
CA ASN A 100 -47.31 44.28 1.88
C ASN A 100 -46.07 44.55 2.77
N VAL A 101 -44.90 44.03 2.38
CA VAL A 101 -43.65 44.18 3.11
C VAL A 101 -43.03 45.56 2.84
N SER A 102 -42.65 46.29 3.89
CA SER A 102 -41.89 47.55 3.78
C SER A 102 -40.70 47.63 4.74
N SER A 103 -40.50 46.61 5.58
CA SER A 103 -39.33 46.45 6.44
C SER A 103 -38.99 44.97 6.51
N TYR A 104 -37.72 44.64 6.32
CA TYR A 104 -37.24 43.26 6.29
C TYR A 104 -35.74 43.21 6.58
N ARG A 105 -35.22 42.00 6.74
CA ARG A 105 -33.78 41.75 6.82
C ARG A 105 -33.37 40.58 5.94
N ILE A 106 -32.19 40.65 5.36
CA ILE A 106 -31.55 39.56 4.62
C ILE A 106 -30.47 38.96 5.53
N ILE A 107 -30.49 37.65 5.68
CA ILE A 107 -29.60 36.89 6.56
C ILE A 107 -28.81 35.91 5.70
N TRP A 108 -27.51 35.81 5.92
CA TRP A 108 -26.66 34.78 5.30
C TRP A 108 -25.44 34.49 6.18
N SER A 109 -24.84 33.31 6.01
CA SER A 109 -23.66 32.88 6.77
C SER A 109 -22.60 32.31 5.85
N ALA A 110 -21.35 32.36 6.30
CA ALA A 110 -20.26 31.63 5.69
C ALA A 110 -20.42 30.13 5.92
N SER A 111 -20.01 29.29 4.95
CA SER A 111 -19.94 27.83 5.13
C SER A 111 -18.79 27.41 6.06
N GLY A 112 -17.78 28.27 6.20
CA GLY A 112 -16.61 28.08 7.04
C GLY A 112 -16.02 29.39 7.55
N SER A 113 -14.98 29.32 8.40
CA SER A 113 -14.16 30.49 8.73
C SER A 113 -13.49 31.09 7.49
N SER A 114 -12.95 32.29 7.57
CA SER A 114 -12.15 32.89 6.48
C SER A 114 -12.89 33.14 5.16
N MET A 115 -14.23 33.15 5.16
CA MET A 115 -15.00 33.80 4.09
C MET A 115 -14.89 35.32 4.27
N SER A 116 -14.43 35.98 3.22
CA SER A 116 -14.30 37.43 3.13
C SER A 116 -15.47 38.01 2.36
N LEU A 117 -16.40 38.68 3.05
CA LEU A 117 -17.39 39.52 2.39
C LEU A 117 -16.71 40.80 1.90
N GLN A 118 -16.77 41.04 0.60
CA GLN A 118 -16.05 42.13 -0.08
C GLN A 118 -16.98 43.27 -0.47
N GLU A 119 -18.17 42.94 -0.98
CA GLU A 119 -19.11 43.92 -1.50
C GLU A 119 -20.55 43.42 -1.38
N VAL A 120 -21.47 44.36 -1.21
CA VAL A 120 -22.92 44.12 -1.14
C VAL A 120 -23.64 45.27 -1.86
N SER A 121 -24.61 44.93 -2.70
CA SER A 121 -25.58 45.87 -3.29
C SER A 121 -27.00 45.36 -3.04
N LEU A 122 -27.93 46.28 -2.78
CA LEU A 122 -29.34 45.98 -2.57
C LEU A 122 -30.16 46.92 -3.46
N ASP A 123 -30.94 46.33 -4.37
CA ASP A 123 -31.85 47.05 -5.25
C ASP A 123 -33.30 46.68 -4.90
N THR A 124 -34.14 47.70 -4.68
CA THR A 124 -35.54 47.51 -4.29
C THR A 124 -36.49 48.31 -5.17
N SER A 125 -37.69 47.77 -5.40
CA SER A 125 -38.72 48.39 -6.23
C SER A 125 -40.12 48.07 -5.71
N ALA A 126 -41.05 49.02 -5.84
CA ALA A 126 -42.46 48.80 -5.52
C ALA A 126 -43.15 47.83 -6.51
N ASP A 127 -42.78 47.90 -7.79
CA ASP A 127 -43.30 47.01 -8.83
C ASP A 127 -42.36 45.82 -9.02
N TYR A 128 -42.92 44.64 -9.25
CA TYR A 128 -42.11 43.46 -9.56
C TYR A 128 -41.60 43.49 -11.00
N SER A 129 -40.31 43.26 -11.17
CA SER A 129 -39.69 42.95 -12.45
C SER A 129 -38.75 41.76 -12.31
N VAL A 130 -38.73 40.87 -13.30
CA VAL A 130 -37.70 39.82 -13.40
C VAL A 130 -36.36 40.48 -13.73
N VAL A 131 -35.38 40.34 -12.85
CA VAL A 131 -34.03 40.91 -12.97
C VAL A 131 -32.99 39.79 -13.01
N VAL A 132 -33.16 38.79 -12.14
CA VAL A 132 -32.42 37.53 -12.17
C VAL A 132 -33.16 36.54 -13.09
N PRO A 133 -32.46 35.85 -14.02
CA PRO A 133 -33.09 34.86 -14.90
C PRO A 133 -33.83 33.76 -14.13
N GLU A 134 -35.03 33.41 -14.60
CA GLU A 134 -35.87 32.42 -13.94
C GLU A 134 -35.31 31.01 -14.07
N ALA A 135 -35.25 30.29 -12.94
CA ALA A 135 -34.93 28.87 -12.91
C ALA A 135 -36.08 28.02 -13.47
N ARG A 136 -35.74 26.83 -13.97
CA ARG A 136 -36.71 25.85 -14.46
C ARG A 136 -36.43 24.46 -13.92
N THR A 137 -37.49 23.71 -13.67
CA THR A 137 -37.41 22.35 -13.15
C THR A 137 -37.85 21.34 -14.20
N TRP A 138 -36.98 20.39 -14.48
CA TRP A 138 -37.22 19.27 -15.38
C TRP A 138 -37.71 18.04 -14.60
N GLU A 139 -38.88 17.52 -14.98
CA GLU A 139 -39.48 16.30 -14.42
C GLU A 139 -39.73 15.22 -15.50
N GLY A 140 -39.34 15.48 -16.75
CA GLY A 140 -39.52 14.51 -17.85
C GLY A 140 -38.69 13.24 -17.66
N THR A 141 -39.25 12.10 -18.07
CA THR A 141 -38.61 10.76 -17.99
C THR A 141 -38.57 10.08 -19.36
N GLY A 142 -37.76 9.05 -19.53
CA GLY A 142 -37.66 8.27 -20.77
C GLY A 142 -36.88 9.03 -21.86
N ILE A 143 -37.28 8.90 -23.13
CA ILE A 143 -36.63 9.60 -24.24
C ILE A 143 -37.48 10.79 -24.65
N THR A 144 -36.92 12.00 -24.62
CA THR A 144 -37.65 13.23 -24.95
C THR A 144 -36.73 14.36 -25.41
N ASP A 145 -37.30 15.48 -25.86
CA ASP A 145 -36.58 16.68 -26.32
C ASP A 145 -36.55 17.80 -25.27
N TRP A 146 -35.44 18.54 -25.18
CA TRP A 146 -35.26 19.72 -24.31
C TRP A 146 -36.37 20.76 -24.51
N SER A 147 -36.82 20.97 -25.75
CA SER A 147 -37.81 21.99 -26.11
C SER A 147 -39.26 21.60 -25.79
N ASN A 148 -39.51 20.37 -25.34
CA ASN A 148 -40.86 19.92 -25.03
C ASN A 148 -41.33 20.52 -23.69
N ALA A 149 -42.23 21.50 -23.77
CA ALA A 149 -42.83 22.21 -22.64
C ALA A 149 -43.45 21.28 -21.56
N ALA A 150 -43.91 20.09 -21.93
CA ALA A 150 -44.54 19.16 -20.98
C ALA A 150 -43.58 18.57 -19.94
N ASN A 151 -42.27 18.65 -20.17
CA ASN A 151 -41.25 18.14 -19.24
C ASN A 151 -40.81 19.17 -18.19
N TRP A 152 -41.24 20.43 -18.35
CA TRP A 152 -40.86 21.53 -17.50
C TRP A 152 -42.02 21.88 -16.57
N VAL A 153 -41.77 21.94 -15.25
CA VAL A 153 -42.79 22.28 -14.24
C VAL A 153 -43.45 23.63 -14.57
N GLU A 154 -42.66 24.58 -15.06
CA GLU A 154 -43.09 25.92 -15.41
C GLU A 154 -43.66 26.01 -16.84
N GLY A 155 -43.78 24.89 -17.55
CA GLY A 155 -44.36 24.79 -18.89
C GLY A 155 -43.51 25.38 -20.01
N SER A 156 -42.22 25.65 -19.77
CA SER A 156 -41.27 26.09 -20.79
C SER A 156 -39.81 25.87 -20.35
N PRO A 157 -38.86 25.73 -21.31
CA PRO A 157 -37.43 25.70 -21.00
C PRO A 157 -36.91 26.97 -20.33
N SER A 158 -35.69 26.91 -19.79
CA SER A 158 -35.04 28.05 -19.13
C SER A 158 -34.75 29.18 -20.11
N GLN A 159 -34.78 30.41 -19.60
CA GLN A 159 -34.20 31.55 -20.31
C GLN A 159 -32.67 31.41 -20.31
N ASP A 160 -31.98 32.13 -21.20
CA ASP A 160 -30.52 32.17 -21.19
C ASP A 160 -30.03 32.57 -19.78
N PHE A 161 -29.10 31.79 -19.24
CA PHE A 161 -28.53 31.93 -17.89
C PHE A 161 -29.48 31.63 -16.71
N GLY A 162 -30.71 31.17 -16.97
CA GLY A 162 -31.56 30.57 -15.93
C GLY A 162 -31.02 29.23 -15.46
N ASN A 163 -31.16 28.92 -14.18
CA ASN A 163 -30.72 27.64 -13.64
C ASN A 163 -31.67 26.51 -14.06
N VAL A 164 -31.13 25.33 -14.29
CA VAL A 164 -31.91 24.12 -14.62
C VAL A 164 -31.78 23.13 -13.48
N ARG A 165 -32.91 22.67 -12.95
CA ARG A 165 -32.96 21.65 -11.89
C ARG A 165 -33.57 20.37 -12.43
N PHE A 166 -32.89 19.25 -12.30
CA PHE A 166 -33.40 17.93 -12.68
C PHE A 166 -33.98 17.24 -11.45
N GLY A 167 -35.31 17.10 -11.41
CA GLY A 167 -36.07 16.46 -10.34
C GLY A 167 -36.89 15.26 -10.82
N ASN A 168 -36.55 14.70 -11.97
CA ASN A 168 -37.22 13.53 -12.56
C ASN A 168 -37.15 12.32 -11.63
N ASP A 169 -38.23 11.54 -11.58
CA ASP A 169 -38.39 10.34 -10.73
C ASP A 169 -38.06 9.01 -11.45
N GLY A 170 -37.53 9.11 -12.67
CA GLY A 170 -37.04 8.00 -13.47
C GLY A 170 -36.03 8.46 -14.52
N ASP A 171 -35.25 7.53 -15.05
CA ASP A 171 -34.14 7.84 -15.96
C ASP A 171 -34.62 8.60 -17.21
N VAL A 172 -33.78 9.51 -17.71
CA VAL A 172 -34.11 10.34 -18.87
C VAL A 172 -32.94 10.48 -19.83
N THR A 173 -33.24 10.42 -21.13
CA THR A 173 -32.38 10.85 -22.23
C THR A 173 -33.01 12.04 -22.94
N ILE A 174 -32.34 13.17 -22.90
CA ILE A 174 -32.80 14.47 -23.37
C ILE A 174 -32.07 14.82 -24.65
N ALA A 175 -32.78 14.76 -25.77
CA ALA A 175 -32.27 15.25 -27.03
C ALA A 175 -32.22 16.78 -27.04
N MET A 176 -31.03 17.33 -27.28
CA MET A 176 -30.79 18.77 -27.34
C MET A 176 -30.19 19.14 -28.71
N SER A 177 -31.06 19.55 -29.62
CA SER A 177 -30.76 19.76 -31.05
C SER A 177 -30.24 21.17 -31.41
N SER A 178 -30.19 22.08 -30.43
CA SER A 178 -29.70 23.44 -30.60
C SER A 178 -28.93 23.88 -29.34
N PRO A 179 -27.99 24.84 -29.45
CA PRO A 179 -27.26 25.33 -28.28
C PRO A 179 -28.20 25.82 -27.18
N GLN A 180 -27.88 25.51 -25.93
CA GLN A 180 -28.62 25.97 -24.75
C GLN A 180 -27.66 26.69 -23.82
N THR A 181 -28.08 27.83 -23.27
CA THR A 181 -27.32 28.60 -22.30
C THR A 181 -28.02 28.54 -20.95
N VAL A 182 -27.33 28.02 -19.94
CA VAL A 182 -27.86 27.87 -18.58
C VAL A 182 -26.96 28.59 -17.58
N GLY A 183 -27.52 28.95 -16.42
CA GLY A 183 -26.74 29.49 -15.31
C GLY A 183 -25.90 28.37 -14.69
N GLU A 184 -26.60 27.39 -14.13
CA GLU A 184 -26.07 26.12 -13.65
C GLU A 184 -27.07 24.98 -13.93
N CYS A 185 -26.57 23.74 -14.00
CA CYS A 185 -27.41 22.54 -13.92
C CYS A 185 -27.28 21.90 -12.55
N VAL A 186 -28.40 21.66 -11.88
CA VAL A 186 -28.47 20.97 -10.59
C VAL A 186 -29.18 19.64 -10.77
N PHE A 187 -28.49 18.54 -10.50
CA PHE A 187 -29.08 17.20 -10.49
C PHE A 187 -29.57 16.86 -9.09
N ASP A 188 -30.88 16.98 -8.88
CA ASP A 188 -31.57 16.73 -7.61
C ASP A 188 -32.45 15.47 -7.73
N THR A 189 -31.84 14.41 -8.25
CA THR A 189 -32.48 13.13 -8.50
C THR A 189 -31.50 11.99 -8.21
N ALA A 190 -32.03 10.78 -7.99
CA ALA A 190 -31.26 9.55 -7.91
C ALA A 190 -31.21 8.80 -9.25
N SER A 191 -31.98 9.27 -10.24
CA SER A 191 -32.09 8.66 -11.58
C SER A 191 -31.04 9.19 -12.53
N ASP A 192 -30.74 8.39 -13.56
CA ASP A 192 -29.77 8.77 -14.58
C ASP A 192 -30.34 9.90 -15.47
N VAL A 193 -29.49 10.86 -15.82
CA VAL A 193 -29.84 11.96 -16.73
C VAL A 193 -28.80 12.03 -17.83
N THR A 194 -29.20 11.76 -19.06
CA THR A 194 -28.34 11.92 -20.24
C THR A 194 -28.81 13.11 -21.06
N ILE A 195 -27.98 14.15 -21.17
CA ILE A 195 -28.15 15.23 -22.13
C ILE A 195 -27.44 14.83 -23.42
N ALA A 196 -28.20 14.28 -24.36
CA ALA A 196 -27.75 13.93 -25.70
C ALA A 196 -27.70 15.20 -26.57
N ASN A 197 -26.73 16.08 -26.30
CA ASN A 197 -26.59 17.34 -27.03
C ASN A 197 -25.80 17.21 -28.33
N ALA A 198 -26.50 17.33 -29.46
CA ALA A 198 -25.87 17.41 -30.79
C ALA A 198 -25.26 18.80 -31.09
N ALA A 199 -25.34 19.75 -30.15
CA ALA A 199 -24.87 21.12 -30.25
C ALA A 199 -23.88 21.46 -29.11
N SER A 200 -24.09 22.58 -28.39
CA SER A 200 -23.27 22.99 -27.23
C SER A 200 -24.17 23.30 -26.03
N LEU A 201 -23.84 22.75 -24.87
CA LEU A 201 -24.41 23.19 -23.59
C LEU A 201 -23.45 24.22 -22.99
N VAL A 202 -23.90 25.46 -22.94
CA VAL A 202 -23.14 26.59 -22.41
C VAL A 202 -23.57 26.82 -20.97
N SER A 203 -22.64 26.76 -20.03
CA SER A 203 -22.89 26.97 -18.61
C SER A 203 -22.06 28.13 -18.05
N ASN A 204 -22.69 28.94 -17.20
CA ASN A 204 -21.96 29.98 -16.47
C ASN A 204 -21.09 29.33 -15.37
N THR A 205 -21.72 28.53 -14.52
CA THR A 205 -21.16 28.16 -13.21
C THR A 205 -20.96 26.66 -13.03
N GLY A 206 -21.46 25.84 -13.95
CA GLY A 206 -21.12 24.43 -14.06
C GLY A 206 -22.28 23.49 -13.80
N LEU A 207 -21.94 22.33 -13.25
CA LEU A 207 -22.84 21.23 -12.92
C LEU A 207 -22.72 20.93 -11.43
N PHE A 208 -23.86 20.64 -10.79
CA PHE A 208 -23.98 20.45 -9.35
C PHE A 208 -24.79 19.20 -9.06
N THR A 209 -24.38 18.42 -8.06
CA THR A 209 -25.17 17.30 -7.53
C THR A 209 -25.36 17.46 -6.03
N ARG A 210 -26.44 16.91 -5.48
CA ARG A 210 -26.64 16.90 -4.02
C ARG A 210 -26.00 15.67 -3.39
N SER A 211 -25.77 15.69 -2.08
CA SER A 211 -25.20 14.56 -1.36
C SER A 211 -26.07 13.29 -1.39
N GLY A 212 -27.36 13.41 -1.70
CA GLY A 212 -28.28 12.29 -1.88
C GLY A 212 -28.36 11.76 -3.33
N SER A 213 -27.69 12.42 -4.27
CA SER A 213 -27.63 12.02 -5.67
C SER A 213 -26.83 10.72 -5.82
N THR A 214 -27.37 9.75 -6.57
CA THR A 214 -26.72 8.44 -6.79
C THR A 214 -26.65 8.00 -8.25
N GLY A 215 -27.34 8.71 -9.16
CA GLY A 215 -27.34 8.38 -10.58
C GLY A 215 -26.07 8.81 -11.31
N THR A 216 -26.02 8.47 -12.60
CA THR A 216 -25.03 8.96 -13.55
C THR A 216 -25.63 10.06 -14.42
N TYR A 217 -24.99 11.23 -14.43
CA TYR A 217 -25.41 12.42 -15.16
C TYR A 217 -24.45 12.68 -16.32
N THR A 218 -24.90 12.41 -17.54
CA THR A 218 -24.05 12.39 -18.73
C THR A 218 -24.32 13.59 -19.64
N ILE A 219 -23.27 14.27 -20.09
CA ILE A 219 -23.28 15.26 -21.17
C ILE A 219 -22.54 14.65 -22.37
N GLU A 220 -23.25 14.21 -23.41
CA GLU A 220 -22.64 13.45 -24.52
C GLU A 220 -21.81 14.31 -25.50
N GLY A 221 -22.20 15.57 -25.67
CA GLY A 221 -21.60 16.52 -26.63
C GLY A 221 -20.95 17.72 -25.96
N GLN A 222 -20.79 18.82 -26.71
CA GLN A 222 -19.90 19.91 -26.29
C GLN A 222 -20.41 20.61 -25.03
N PHE A 223 -19.48 20.96 -24.14
CA PHE A 223 -19.74 21.75 -22.94
C PHE A 223 -18.86 23.01 -22.97
N GLU A 224 -19.46 24.18 -22.83
CA GLU A 224 -18.75 25.46 -22.88
C GLU A 224 -18.89 26.19 -21.55
N MET A 225 -17.76 26.59 -20.98
CA MET A 225 -17.67 27.33 -19.73
C MET A 225 -17.51 28.83 -20.02
N CYS A 226 -18.50 29.63 -19.63
CA CYS A 226 -18.43 31.09 -19.78
C CYS A 226 -17.61 31.78 -18.70
N ALA A 227 -17.48 31.16 -17.52
CA ALA A 227 -16.70 31.65 -16.39
C ALA A 227 -15.87 30.51 -15.76
N TYR A 228 -15.19 30.78 -14.65
CA TYR A 228 -14.57 29.71 -13.86
C TYR A 228 -15.66 28.81 -13.29
N ASN A 229 -15.58 27.51 -13.59
CA ASN A 229 -16.59 26.54 -13.16
C ASN A 229 -16.08 25.79 -11.93
N LEU A 230 -16.85 25.91 -10.85
CA LEU A 230 -16.70 25.10 -9.64
C LEU A 230 -17.78 24.01 -9.68
N PHE A 231 -17.37 22.79 -9.97
CA PHE A 231 -18.24 21.62 -10.02
C PHE A 231 -18.40 21.05 -8.62
N GLU A 232 -19.46 21.43 -7.90
CA GLU A 232 -19.81 20.84 -6.60
C GLU A 232 -20.61 19.54 -6.83
N ILE A 233 -19.89 18.43 -6.94
CA ILE A 233 -20.48 17.10 -7.15
C ILE A 233 -20.45 16.36 -5.81
N GLU A 234 -21.50 16.56 -5.01
CA GLU A 234 -21.60 16.01 -3.66
C GLU A 234 -21.91 14.51 -3.62
N GLY A 235 -22.50 13.97 -4.69
CA GLY A 235 -22.86 12.56 -4.82
C GLY A 235 -23.10 12.14 -6.26
N GLY A 236 -23.14 10.83 -6.50
CA GLY A 236 -23.31 10.24 -7.83
C GLY A 236 -22.11 10.46 -8.74
N GLU A 237 -22.33 10.31 -10.05
CA GLU A 237 -21.30 10.44 -11.08
C GLU A 237 -21.72 11.44 -12.15
N VAL A 238 -20.85 12.38 -12.50
CA VAL A 238 -21.00 13.28 -13.65
C VAL A 238 -20.02 12.88 -14.73
N VAL A 239 -20.52 12.57 -15.92
CA VAL A 239 -19.70 12.18 -17.08
C VAL A 239 -19.85 13.22 -18.19
N ILE A 240 -18.75 13.85 -18.58
CA ILE A 240 -18.71 14.73 -19.75
C ILE A 240 -17.97 13.99 -20.85
N GLU A 241 -18.72 13.48 -21.83
CA GLU A 241 -18.15 12.74 -22.96
C GLU A 241 -17.58 13.68 -24.03
N GLY A 242 -18.28 14.79 -24.29
CA GLY A 242 -17.84 15.79 -25.25
C GLY A 242 -16.71 16.67 -24.74
N ALA A 243 -16.19 17.52 -25.64
CA ALA A 243 -15.11 18.43 -25.29
C ALA A 243 -15.62 19.60 -24.45
N ILE A 244 -14.84 19.94 -23.42
CA ILE A 244 -15.00 21.15 -22.62
C ILE A 244 -14.18 22.27 -23.24
N SER A 245 -14.79 23.44 -23.40
CA SER A 245 -14.14 24.66 -23.88
C SER A 245 -14.39 25.84 -22.93
N GLY A 246 -13.56 26.89 -23.02
CA GLY A 246 -13.70 28.09 -22.19
C GLY A 246 -12.38 28.80 -21.92
N ALA A 247 -12.44 30.03 -21.40
CA ALA A 247 -11.24 30.80 -21.07
C ALA A 247 -10.60 30.39 -19.73
N SER A 248 -11.42 29.86 -18.82
CA SER A 248 -11.05 29.56 -17.44
C SER A 248 -10.79 28.08 -17.19
N GLY A 249 -10.01 27.78 -16.16
CA GLY A 249 -9.85 26.46 -15.59
C GLY A 249 -11.11 25.98 -14.86
N LEU A 250 -11.02 24.80 -14.25
CA LEU A 250 -12.09 24.19 -13.48
C LEU A 250 -11.60 23.67 -12.13
N ARG A 251 -12.53 23.49 -11.22
CA ARG A 251 -12.30 22.78 -9.96
C ARG A 251 -13.47 21.88 -9.63
N LYS A 252 -13.14 20.70 -9.11
CA LYS A 252 -14.07 19.70 -8.62
C LYS A 252 -14.09 19.73 -7.08
N GLU A 253 -15.28 19.82 -6.51
CA GLU A 253 -15.57 19.70 -5.08
C GLU A 253 -16.69 18.68 -4.82
N GLY A 254 -16.88 18.32 -3.56
CA GLY A 254 -17.84 17.29 -3.12
C GLY A 254 -17.34 15.86 -3.28
N GLU A 255 -17.99 14.91 -2.63
CA GLU A 255 -17.53 13.51 -2.52
C GLU A 255 -17.86 12.62 -3.73
N GLY A 256 -18.68 13.10 -4.67
CA GLY A 256 -19.03 12.36 -5.89
C GLY A 256 -17.92 12.34 -6.96
N THR A 257 -18.18 11.64 -8.07
CA THR A 257 -17.22 11.43 -9.16
C THR A 257 -17.50 12.35 -10.34
N MET A 258 -16.46 12.90 -10.95
CA MET A 258 -16.52 13.61 -12.22
C MET A 258 -15.54 13.02 -13.23
N ILE A 259 -16.01 12.69 -14.43
CA ILE A 259 -15.20 12.08 -15.50
C ILE A 259 -15.16 12.98 -16.73
N LEU A 260 -13.94 13.34 -17.17
CA LEU A 260 -13.68 14.12 -18.38
C LEU A 260 -13.13 13.21 -19.48
N LYS A 261 -13.97 12.83 -20.46
CA LYS A 261 -13.56 11.89 -21.52
C LYS A 261 -13.06 12.59 -22.78
N GLY A 262 -13.66 13.74 -23.11
CA GLY A 262 -13.33 14.50 -24.31
C GLY A 262 -11.98 15.22 -24.25
N ASN A 263 -11.40 15.52 -25.42
CA ASN A 263 -10.23 16.40 -25.50
C ASN A 263 -10.65 17.86 -25.32
N ASN A 264 -10.08 18.54 -24.33
CA ASN A 264 -10.60 19.82 -23.85
C ASN A 264 -9.67 21.00 -24.18
N SER A 265 -10.29 22.16 -24.42
CA SER A 265 -9.62 23.42 -24.77
C SER A 265 -9.81 24.53 -23.71
N PHE A 266 -10.33 24.19 -22.54
CA PHE A 266 -10.49 25.14 -21.43
C PHE A 266 -9.16 25.65 -20.85
N GLY A 267 -9.22 26.67 -20.00
CA GLY A 267 -8.05 27.22 -19.31
C GLY A 267 -7.06 27.91 -20.24
N SER A 268 -7.54 28.40 -21.39
CA SER A 268 -6.71 29.08 -22.40
C SER A 268 -6.20 30.46 -21.96
N VAL A 269 -6.83 31.06 -20.93
CA VAL A 269 -6.47 32.39 -20.42
C VAL A 269 -6.06 32.32 -18.94
N THR A 270 -6.84 31.65 -18.09
CA THR A 270 -6.60 31.57 -16.64
C THR A 270 -6.99 30.22 -16.06
N GLY A 271 -6.31 29.80 -14.99
CA GLY A 271 -6.67 28.61 -14.21
C GLY A 271 -6.31 27.27 -14.89
N GLY A 272 -6.10 26.25 -14.07
CA GLY A 272 -5.86 24.88 -14.53
C GLY A 272 -6.96 23.95 -13.99
N VAL A 273 -6.56 22.82 -13.42
CA VAL A 273 -7.48 21.85 -12.82
C VAL A 273 -7.21 21.73 -11.32
N GLY A 274 -8.26 21.74 -10.51
CA GLY A 274 -8.20 21.46 -9.08
C GLY A 274 -9.14 20.32 -8.67
N CYS A 275 -8.66 19.40 -7.85
CA CYS A 275 -9.49 18.41 -7.15
C CYS A 275 -9.55 18.71 -5.64
N THR A 276 -10.75 18.78 -5.07
CA THR A 276 -11.02 19.09 -3.66
C THR A 276 -12.19 18.25 -3.13
N GLY A 277 -12.06 16.93 -3.25
CA GLY A 277 -13.03 15.94 -2.77
C GLY A 277 -13.49 14.99 -3.88
N GLY A 278 -13.92 13.80 -3.47
CA GLY A 278 -14.37 12.75 -4.39
C GLY A 278 -13.30 12.37 -5.41
N GLU A 279 -13.73 11.99 -6.61
CA GLU A 279 -12.84 11.65 -7.73
C GLU A 279 -13.04 12.63 -8.90
N LEU A 280 -11.94 13.22 -9.40
CA LEU A 280 -11.85 13.84 -10.71
C LEU A 280 -10.99 12.95 -11.61
N ARG A 281 -11.62 12.30 -12.57
CA ARG A 281 -10.95 11.41 -13.51
C ARG A 281 -10.87 12.01 -14.90
N ILE A 282 -9.69 11.99 -15.49
CA ILE A 282 -9.39 12.63 -16.78
C ILE A 282 -8.86 11.58 -17.75
N GLU A 283 -9.63 11.28 -18.81
CA GLU A 283 -9.19 10.44 -19.93
C GLU A 283 -8.66 11.28 -21.10
N GLY A 284 -9.32 12.41 -21.35
CA GLY A 284 -9.03 13.26 -22.50
C GLY A 284 -7.80 14.14 -22.34
N VAL A 285 -7.29 14.61 -23.49
CA VAL A 285 -6.16 15.55 -23.56
C VAL A 285 -6.63 16.97 -23.29
N ASN A 286 -5.97 17.70 -22.40
CA ASN A 286 -6.28 19.08 -22.03
C ASN A 286 -5.25 20.08 -22.57
N GLN A 287 -5.68 21.32 -22.81
CA GLN A 287 -4.84 22.40 -23.37
C GLN A 287 -4.52 23.53 -22.39
N PHE A 288 -5.06 23.51 -21.16
CA PHE A 288 -4.78 24.57 -20.18
C PHE A 288 -3.28 24.67 -19.90
N THR A 289 -2.79 25.89 -19.65
CA THR A 289 -1.35 26.17 -19.48
C THR A 289 -0.96 26.51 -18.04
N SER A 290 -1.93 26.50 -17.12
CA SER A 290 -1.74 26.76 -15.70
C SER A 290 -1.47 25.49 -14.88
N SER A 291 -1.33 25.62 -13.57
CA SER A 291 -1.03 24.50 -12.65
C SER A 291 -2.21 23.58 -12.42
N ALA A 292 -1.91 22.32 -12.10
CA ALA A 292 -2.89 21.37 -11.57
C ALA A 292 -2.68 21.21 -10.06
N SER A 293 -3.74 20.89 -9.32
CA SER A 293 -3.66 20.66 -7.88
C SER A 293 -4.63 19.59 -7.39
N VAL A 294 -4.22 18.86 -6.35
CA VAL A 294 -5.04 17.93 -5.58
C VAL A 294 -5.00 18.40 -4.14
N LEU A 295 -6.04 19.07 -3.67
CA LEU A 295 -6.10 19.53 -2.29
C LEU A 295 -6.51 18.39 -1.34
N ARG A 296 -7.52 17.63 -1.77
CA ARG A 296 -8.05 16.37 -1.19
C ARG A 296 -8.88 15.64 -2.25
N GLY A 297 -9.18 14.37 -2.02
CA GLY A 297 -9.80 13.49 -3.01
C GLY A 297 -8.79 12.97 -4.03
N ASP A 298 -9.30 12.39 -5.11
CA ASP A 298 -8.52 11.71 -6.13
C ASP A 298 -8.51 12.53 -7.42
N LEU A 299 -7.31 12.81 -7.92
CA LEU A 299 -7.11 13.20 -9.31
C LEU A 299 -6.56 11.99 -10.06
N VAL A 300 -7.38 11.40 -10.90
CA VAL A 300 -7.05 10.17 -11.65
C VAL A 300 -6.74 10.52 -13.10
N LEU A 301 -5.55 10.10 -13.56
CA LEU A 301 -5.07 10.32 -14.91
C LEU A 301 -5.13 9.01 -15.70
N ALA A 302 -6.11 8.90 -16.59
CA ALA A 302 -6.27 7.76 -17.50
C ALA A 302 -5.63 8.05 -18.88
N GLY A 303 -4.45 8.69 -18.84
CA GLY A 303 -3.68 9.08 -20.02
C GLY A 303 -2.41 9.84 -19.65
N PRO A 304 -1.49 10.05 -20.62
CA PRO A 304 -0.18 10.64 -20.36
C PRO A 304 -0.26 12.13 -20.01
N ALA A 305 0.69 12.59 -19.21
CA ALA A 305 0.88 13.99 -18.83
C ALA A 305 2.32 14.46 -19.13
N PRO A 306 2.63 14.82 -20.39
CA PRO A 306 3.93 15.37 -20.77
C PRO A 306 4.14 16.79 -20.22
N VAL A 307 5.39 17.27 -20.32
CA VAL A 307 5.75 18.67 -20.03
C VAL A 307 5.73 19.47 -21.33
N ASP A 308 5.23 20.71 -21.29
CA ASP A 308 5.15 21.63 -22.44
C ASP A 308 4.49 21.03 -23.69
N SER A 309 3.60 20.06 -23.49
CA SER A 309 2.74 19.46 -24.51
C SER A 309 1.39 19.13 -23.89
N PRO A 310 0.29 19.14 -24.67
CA PRO A 310 -1.01 18.71 -24.17
C PRO A 310 -1.01 17.25 -23.68
N GLY A 311 -1.70 17.01 -22.57
CA GLY A 311 -1.99 15.70 -22.00
C GLY A 311 -3.08 15.80 -20.93
N THR A 312 -3.24 14.79 -20.09
CA THR A 312 -4.27 14.78 -19.02
C THR A 312 -4.10 15.95 -18.05
N LEU A 313 -2.87 16.39 -17.77
CA LEU A 313 -2.59 17.56 -16.94
C LEU A 313 -2.38 18.88 -17.71
N GLY A 314 -2.81 18.98 -18.96
CA GLY A 314 -2.69 20.22 -19.73
C GLY A 314 -1.29 20.45 -20.32
N ASN A 315 -1.15 21.56 -21.03
CA ASN A 315 0.08 22.01 -21.67
C ASN A 315 0.84 22.99 -20.76
N ALA A 316 1.25 22.52 -19.59
CA ALA A 316 1.92 23.33 -18.58
C ALA A 316 3.24 22.70 -18.13
N SER A 317 4.16 23.54 -17.66
CA SER A 317 5.45 23.14 -17.05
C SER A 317 5.50 23.33 -15.55
N SER A 318 4.47 23.91 -14.93
CA SER A 318 4.38 24.04 -13.48
C SER A 318 4.15 22.68 -12.80
N ASP A 319 4.72 22.52 -11.61
CA ASP A 319 4.52 21.32 -10.82
C ASP A 319 3.05 21.15 -10.41
N VAL A 320 2.63 19.89 -10.27
CA VAL A 320 1.34 19.54 -9.67
C VAL A 320 1.46 19.64 -8.15
N ALA A 321 0.63 20.46 -7.51
CA ALA A 321 0.60 20.55 -6.06
C ALA A 321 -0.28 19.45 -5.45
N VAL A 322 0.25 18.66 -4.51
CA VAL A 322 -0.50 17.57 -3.84
C VAL A 322 -0.58 17.79 -2.33
N GLY A 323 -1.82 17.88 -1.85
CA GLY A 323 -2.26 18.13 -0.47
C GLY A 323 -2.19 19.59 -0.02
N ALA A 324 -2.44 19.78 1.28
CA ALA A 324 -2.25 21.05 1.99
C ALA A 324 -1.99 20.83 3.49
N ASP A 325 -2.20 21.87 4.31
CA ASP A 325 -2.13 21.81 5.77
C ASP A 325 -3.53 21.64 6.40
N SER A 326 -3.78 20.49 7.03
CA SER A 326 -5.08 20.18 7.64
C SER A 326 -5.45 21.11 8.80
N GLY A 327 -4.48 21.79 9.41
CA GLY A 327 -4.72 22.80 10.45
C GLY A 327 -5.54 24.00 9.97
N ILE A 328 -5.54 24.26 8.65
CA ILE A 328 -6.33 25.31 8.01
C ILE A 328 -7.75 24.82 7.65
N PHE A 329 -7.94 23.51 7.44
CA PHE A 329 -9.16 22.92 6.89
C PHE A 329 -10.01 22.13 7.90
N GLY A 330 -9.67 22.15 9.20
CA GLY A 330 -10.62 21.81 10.27
C GLY A 330 -10.97 20.32 10.43
N GLY A 331 -9.99 19.41 10.38
CA GLY A 331 -10.19 18.00 10.76
C GLY A 331 -10.68 17.08 9.64
N ILE A 332 -10.48 17.47 8.38
CA ILE A 332 -10.76 16.65 7.20
C ILE A 332 -9.74 15.52 7.10
N THR A 333 -10.21 14.30 6.84
CA THR A 333 -9.38 13.07 6.77
C THR A 333 -9.25 12.49 5.36
N THR A 334 -10.00 13.00 4.37
CA THR A 334 -9.91 12.54 2.98
C THR A 334 -8.50 12.82 2.43
N PRO A 335 -7.78 11.81 1.92
CA PRO A 335 -6.42 11.98 1.40
C PRO A 335 -6.42 12.80 0.11
N ALA A 336 -5.31 13.43 -0.21
CA ALA A 336 -5.04 14.01 -1.53
C ALA A 336 -4.23 13.00 -2.35
N ARG A 337 -4.85 12.40 -3.37
CA ARG A 337 -4.21 11.36 -4.20
C ARG A 337 -4.09 11.80 -5.64
N LEU A 338 -2.87 11.74 -6.19
CA LEU A 338 -2.64 11.77 -7.64
C LEU A 338 -2.38 10.34 -8.10
N ILE A 339 -3.26 9.84 -8.97
CA ILE A 339 -3.27 8.43 -9.37
C ILE A 339 -3.11 8.34 -10.88
N ILE A 340 -2.17 7.51 -11.33
CA ILE A 340 -2.11 7.09 -12.74
C ILE A 340 -2.96 5.82 -12.88
N GLU A 341 -3.94 5.85 -13.77
CA GLU A 341 -4.73 4.67 -14.11
C GLU A 341 -4.22 4.07 -15.41
N GLY A 342 -3.69 2.84 -15.35
CA GLY A 342 -3.09 2.15 -16.49
C GLY A 342 -1.61 2.47 -16.73
N ASP A 343 -1.11 2.04 -17.89
CA ASP A 343 0.29 2.14 -18.31
C ASP A 343 0.57 3.49 -19.00
N HIS A 344 0.78 4.54 -18.21
CA HIS A 344 0.96 5.91 -18.67
C HIS A 344 2.10 6.63 -17.95
N GLU A 345 2.67 7.64 -18.63
CA GLU A 345 3.74 8.48 -18.10
C GLU A 345 3.23 9.86 -17.68
N VAL A 346 3.62 10.28 -16.47
CA VAL A 346 3.53 11.63 -15.94
C VAL A 346 4.94 12.21 -15.87
N ALA A 347 5.29 13.01 -16.87
CA ALA A 347 6.56 13.75 -16.91
C ALA A 347 6.50 15.08 -16.15
N ARG A 348 5.30 15.51 -15.76
CA ARG A 348 5.08 16.71 -14.94
C ARG A 348 5.75 16.56 -13.59
N GLY A 349 6.45 17.61 -13.15
CA GLY A 349 6.94 17.70 -11.79
C GLY A 349 5.79 17.71 -10.78
N ILE A 350 6.06 17.23 -9.57
CA ILE A 350 5.09 17.12 -8.48
C ILE A 350 5.71 17.74 -7.23
N ALA A 351 4.94 18.56 -6.53
CA ALA A 351 5.34 19.13 -5.26
C ALA A 351 4.34 18.71 -4.18
N PHE A 352 4.81 17.93 -3.21
CA PHE A 352 4.03 17.72 -2.00
C PHE A 352 3.95 19.04 -1.23
N ALA A 353 2.73 19.49 -0.95
CA ALA A 353 2.52 20.72 -0.19
C ALA A 353 2.93 20.54 1.28
N ALA A 354 3.16 21.66 1.96
CA ALA A 354 3.36 21.69 3.41
C ALA A 354 2.14 21.14 4.17
N GLY A 355 2.37 20.68 5.40
CA GLY A 355 1.33 20.39 6.38
C GLY A 355 0.92 18.92 6.46
N THR A 356 -0.28 18.71 7.02
CA THR A 356 -0.69 17.46 7.70
C THR A 356 -1.76 16.64 7.00
N PHE A 357 -2.17 17.01 5.78
CA PHE A 357 -3.01 16.11 4.99
C PHE A 357 -2.25 14.85 4.59
N ASP A 358 -2.96 13.73 4.54
CA ASP A 358 -2.50 12.53 3.86
C ASP A 358 -2.31 12.83 2.36
N LYS A 359 -1.09 12.63 1.85
CA LYS A 359 -0.68 12.96 0.49
C LYS A 359 -0.15 11.70 -0.19
N ARG A 360 -0.77 11.28 -1.29
CA ARG A 360 -0.38 10.04 -1.98
C ARG A 360 -0.11 10.24 -3.46
N LEU A 361 0.94 9.61 -3.96
CA LEU A 361 1.18 9.39 -5.38
C LEU A 361 1.15 7.90 -5.65
N GLY A 362 0.49 7.48 -6.72
CA GLY A 362 0.47 6.06 -7.01
C GLY A 362 -0.21 5.69 -8.30
N ALA A 363 -0.47 4.41 -8.44
CA ALA A 363 -1.10 3.86 -9.63
C ALA A 363 -2.11 2.76 -9.29
N ARG A 364 -3.06 2.59 -10.21
CA ARG A 364 -4.04 1.51 -10.21
C ARG A 364 -4.28 0.97 -11.61
N GLY A 365 -4.64 -0.30 -11.73
CA GLY A 365 -5.03 -0.92 -13.00
C GLY A 365 -3.93 -0.97 -14.06
N THR A 366 -2.65 -1.07 -13.69
CA THR A 366 -1.53 -1.08 -14.66
C THR A 366 -1.34 -2.45 -15.32
N GLY A 367 -1.85 -3.52 -14.70
CA GLY A 367 -1.75 -4.88 -15.23
C GLY A 367 -0.30 -5.33 -15.35
N ALA A 368 0.13 -5.73 -16.56
CA ALA A 368 1.52 -6.12 -16.80
C ALA A 368 2.46 -4.92 -17.11
N GLY A 369 1.90 -3.75 -17.38
CA GLY A 369 2.63 -2.51 -17.59
C GLY A 369 2.98 -1.81 -16.27
N ALA A 370 3.60 -0.65 -16.35
CA ALA A 370 3.97 0.15 -15.18
C ALA A 370 3.69 1.63 -15.43
N ALA A 371 2.85 2.21 -14.57
CA ALA A 371 2.69 3.66 -14.54
C ALA A 371 4.04 4.33 -14.22
N GLU A 372 4.32 5.47 -14.84
CA GLU A 372 5.63 6.12 -14.74
C GLU A 372 5.48 7.56 -14.23
N PHE A 373 6.17 7.88 -13.14
CA PHE A 373 6.45 9.24 -12.70
C PHE A 373 7.90 9.60 -13.07
N SER A 374 8.08 10.17 -14.26
CA SER A 374 9.41 10.59 -14.76
C SER A 374 9.77 12.03 -14.41
N GLY A 375 8.76 12.86 -14.07
CA GLY A 375 8.95 14.18 -13.49
C GLY A 375 9.54 14.13 -12.07
N ALA A 376 10.21 15.20 -11.65
CA ALA A 376 10.75 15.28 -10.29
C ALA A 376 9.62 15.38 -9.24
N VAL A 377 9.79 14.71 -8.10
CA VAL A 377 8.91 14.81 -6.93
C VAL A 377 9.64 15.55 -5.81
N THR A 378 9.11 16.69 -5.39
CA THR A 378 9.71 17.51 -4.33
C THR A 378 8.93 17.39 -3.03
N LEU A 379 9.64 17.05 -1.94
CA LEU A 379 9.15 17.06 -0.58
C LEU A 379 9.63 18.34 0.11
N ARG A 380 8.71 19.10 0.72
CA ARG A 380 9.13 20.22 1.58
C ARG A 380 9.56 19.68 2.95
N PRO A 381 10.39 20.41 3.72
CA PRO A 381 10.79 20.00 5.06
C PRO A 381 9.62 19.86 6.06
N ASP A 382 8.45 20.38 5.70
CA ASP A 382 7.20 20.34 6.47
C ASP A 382 6.09 19.53 5.78
N SER A 383 6.42 18.71 4.78
CA SER A 383 5.50 17.77 4.13
C SER A 383 5.38 16.49 4.97
N THR A 384 4.38 16.44 5.84
CA THR A 384 4.07 15.22 6.63
C THR A 384 3.10 14.30 5.87
N GLU A 385 2.95 13.04 6.34
CA GLU A 385 1.98 12.08 5.80
C GLU A 385 2.13 11.79 4.29
N THR A 386 3.36 11.74 3.79
CA THR A 386 3.66 11.46 2.38
C THR A 386 3.71 9.96 2.11
N LYS A 387 2.99 9.50 1.09
CA LYS A 387 2.84 8.07 0.77
C LYS A 387 3.03 7.83 -0.74
N LEU A 388 3.63 6.71 -1.10
CA LEU A 388 3.68 6.21 -2.47
C LEU A 388 3.00 4.85 -2.52
N PHE A 389 2.24 4.53 -3.58
CA PHE A 389 1.52 3.27 -3.63
C PHE A 389 1.29 2.70 -5.03
N ALA A 390 1.20 1.38 -5.11
CA ALA A 390 0.55 0.64 -6.19
C ALA A 390 -0.58 -0.20 -5.58
N GLU A 391 -1.81 0.07 -6.02
CA GLU A 391 -3.02 -0.34 -5.28
C GLU A 391 -3.19 -1.86 -5.20
N GLY A 392 -3.30 -2.55 -6.34
CA GLY A 392 -3.42 -4.01 -6.41
C GLY A 392 -2.08 -4.73 -6.51
N VAL A 393 -2.06 -6.03 -6.20
CA VAL A 393 -0.87 -6.92 -6.29
C VAL A 393 -0.17 -6.96 -7.65
N PHE A 394 -0.91 -6.65 -8.73
CA PHE A 394 -0.37 -6.60 -10.08
C PHE A 394 -0.02 -5.18 -10.52
N ASP A 395 -0.43 -4.17 -9.76
CA ASP A 395 -0.14 -2.80 -10.10
C ASP A 395 1.33 -2.49 -9.86
N ARG A 396 1.89 -1.71 -10.78
CA ARG A 396 3.29 -1.30 -10.78
C ARG A 396 3.36 0.19 -11.02
N VAL A 397 4.12 0.89 -10.19
CA VAL A 397 4.45 2.30 -10.38
C VAL A 397 5.95 2.47 -10.32
N ASN A 398 6.53 3.11 -11.32
CA ASN A 398 7.94 3.45 -11.37
C ASN A 398 8.12 4.96 -11.18
N PHE A 399 9.08 5.33 -10.34
CA PHE A 399 9.54 6.71 -10.19
C PHE A 399 10.96 6.80 -10.76
N SER A 400 11.08 7.16 -12.03
CA SER A 400 12.39 7.39 -12.68
C SER A 400 12.96 8.79 -12.45
N GLY A 401 12.09 9.77 -12.14
CA GLY A 401 12.48 11.12 -11.75
C GLY A 401 13.18 11.18 -10.38
N ASP A 402 13.81 12.31 -10.06
CA ASP A 402 14.36 12.57 -8.72
C ASP A 402 13.22 12.65 -7.70
N ILE A 403 13.46 12.15 -6.48
CA ILE A 403 12.62 12.43 -5.31
C ILE A 403 13.53 13.08 -4.27
N SER A 404 13.31 14.35 -3.95
CA SER A 404 14.24 15.15 -3.16
C SER A 404 13.55 16.01 -2.09
N GLY A 405 14.36 16.52 -1.15
CA GLY A 405 13.92 17.37 -0.04
C GLY A 405 13.55 16.58 1.22
N GLY A 406 12.46 16.97 1.89
CA GLY A 406 12.02 16.34 3.14
C GLY A 406 12.86 16.72 4.37
N ASP A 407 12.64 15.99 5.46
CA ASP A 407 13.31 16.15 6.76
C ASP A 407 13.46 14.78 7.43
N ALA A 408 14.62 14.51 8.06
CA ALA A 408 14.92 13.22 8.67
C ALA A 408 14.05 12.88 9.90
N SER A 409 13.29 13.85 10.43
CA SER A 409 12.28 13.60 11.48
C SER A 409 10.93 13.17 10.94
N LEU A 410 10.74 13.20 9.61
CA LEU A 410 9.50 12.85 8.93
C LEU A 410 9.62 11.50 8.22
N THR A 411 8.46 10.94 7.88
CA THR A 411 8.36 9.62 7.27
C THR A 411 7.80 9.69 5.84
N MET A 412 8.17 8.72 5.01
CA MET A 412 7.48 8.35 3.78
C MET A 412 6.98 6.92 3.93
N GLU A 413 5.76 6.62 3.51
CA GLU A 413 5.26 5.24 3.50
C GLU A 413 5.10 4.70 2.09
N ILE A 414 5.50 3.45 1.88
CA ILE A 414 5.32 2.70 0.64
C ILE A 414 4.21 1.67 0.88
N ASN A 415 3.20 1.71 0.02
CA ASN A 415 2.04 0.82 0.02
C ASN A 415 1.37 0.66 1.41
N PRO A 416 0.98 1.75 2.08
CA PRO A 416 0.25 1.66 3.34
C PRO A 416 -1.20 1.20 3.13
N GLU A 417 -1.86 0.83 4.23
CA GLU A 417 -3.31 0.56 4.29
C GLU A 417 -3.79 -0.62 3.43
N GLY A 418 -2.92 -1.58 3.15
CA GLY A 418 -3.24 -2.80 2.41
C GLY A 418 -3.05 -2.68 0.90
N ALA A 419 -2.34 -1.67 0.41
CA ALA A 419 -1.78 -1.71 -0.94
C ALA A 419 -0.72 -2.82 -1.03
N GLU A 420 -0.69 -3.57 -2.13
CA GLU A 420 0.16 -4.76 -2.27
C GLU A 420 1.00 -4.77 -3.56
N GLY A 421 0.91 -3.72 -4.38
CA GLY A 421 1.64 -3.64 -5.65
C GLY A 421 3.13 -3.38 -5.51
N THR A 422 3.79 -3.14 -6.64
CA THR A 422 5.23 -2.83 -6.70
C THR A 422 5.46 -1.34 -6.93
N VAL A 423 6.20 -0.71 -6.03
CA VAL A 423 6.77 0.63 -6.21
C VAL A 423 8.24 0.47 -6.59
N THR A 424 8.60 0.89 -7.80
CA THR A 424 9.98 0.84 -8.31
C THR A 424 10.60 2.23 -8.27
N PHE A 425 11.82 2.33 -7.75
CA PHE A 425 12.69 3.50 -7.90
C PHE A 425 13.75 3.19 -8.95
N SER A 426 13.77 3.99 -10.01
CA SER A 426 14.75 3.88 -11.09
C SER A 426 15.30 5.25 -11.49
N GLY A 427 16.16 5.30 -12.51
CA GLY A 427 16.68 6.55 -13.06
C GLY A 427 17.47 7.34 -12.03
N ALA A 428 17.01 8.55 -11.73
CA ALA A 428 17.68 9.45 -10.80
C ALA A 428 17.70 8.89 -9.36
N ASP A 429 18.75 9.22 -8.62
CA ASP A 429 18.84 8.92 -7.20
C ASP A 429 17.69 9.59 -6.43
N LYS A 430 17.24 8.92 -5.37
CA LYS A 430 16.22 9.39 -4.43
C LYS A 430 16.94 10.01 -3.24
N THR A 431 16.98 11.34 -3.21
CA THR A 431 17.81 12.14 -2.30
C THR A 431 17.06 12.75 -1.13
N TYR A 432 15.78 12.42 -0.97
CA TYR A 432 14.98 12.87 0.16
C TYR A 432 15.49 12.33 1.51
N ALA A 433 15.25 13.11 2.57
CA ALA A 433 15.77 12.84 3.91
C ALA A 433 14.84 12.00 4.82
N ASN A 434 13.55 11.93 4.51
CA ASN A 434 12.56 11.17 5.31
C ASN A 434 12.97 9.70 5.47
N THR A 435 12.66 9.10 6.61
CA THR A 435 12.71 7.64 6.80
C THR A 435 11.57 6.97 6.02
N THR A 436 11.87 5.92 5.29
CA THR A 436 10.92 5.24 4.41
C THR A 436 10.44 3.94 5.04
N PHE A 437 9.16 3.87 5.38
CA PHE A 437 8.52 2.65 5.83
C PHE A 437 7.88 1.92 4.66
N VAL A 438 8.23 0.65 4.45
CA VAL A 438 7.49 -0.24 3.55
C VAL A 438 6.45 -0.95 4.40
N ARG A 439 5.17 -0.67 4.12
CA ARG A 439 4.02 -1.18 4.89
C ARG A 439 3.34 -2.38 4.22
N GLY A 440 3.45 -2.48 2.90
CA GLY A 440 2.94 -3.58 2.10
C GLY A 440 3.64 -3.72 0.75
N GLY A 441 3.34 -4.79 0.02
CA GLY A 441 3.88 -5.03 -1.31
C GLY A 441 5.42 -4.98 -1.40
N VAL A 442 5.92 -4.39 -2.48
CA VAL A 442 7.36 -4.37 -2.80
C VAL A 442 7.83 -2.94 -3.05
N LEU A 443 8.93 -2.55 -2.40
CA LEU A 443 9.80 -1.45 -2.82
C LEU A 443 11.01 -2.03 -3.57
N GLU A 444 11.14 -1.73 -4.85
CA GLU A 444 12.21 -2.23 -5.70
C GLU A 444 13.15 -1.10 -6.13
N LEU A 445 14.46 -1.29 -6.04
CA LEU A 445 15.44 -0.35 -6.58
C LEU A 445 16.11 -0.91 -7.84
N ALA A 446 15.97 -0.20 -8.95
CA ALA A 446 16.58 -0.56 -10.22
C ALA A 446 18.11 -0.38 -10.21
N PRO A 447 18.84 -1.05 -11.12
CA PRO A 447 20.29 -0.90 -11.23
C PRO A 447 20.71 0.55 -11.44
N GLY A 448 21.71 1.01 -10.68
CA GLY A 448 22.25 2.36 -10.80
C GLY A 448 21.47 3.45 -10.05
N THR A 449 20.40 3.10 -9.35
CA THR A 449 19.63 4.03 -8.51
C THR A 449 19.95 3.83 -7.03
N ARG A 450 19.99 4.94 -6.29
CA ARG A 450 20.23 4.98 -4.84
C ARG A 450 19.06 5.61 -4.10
N ILE A 451 18.81 5.19 -2.86
CA ILE A 451 17.96 5.89 -1.90
C ILE A 451 18.78 6.35 -0.69
N SER A 452 18.63 7.63 -0.32
CA SER A 452 19.41 8.24 0.77
C SER A 452 18.76 8.08 2.14
N GLY A 453 17.42 8.07 2.22
CA GLY A 453 16.69 7.78 3.44
C GLY A 453 16.87 6.33 3.89
N GLU A 454 16.82 6.12 5.21
CA GLU A 454 16.77 4.78 5.81
C GLU A 454 15.46 4.09 5.41
N VAL A 455 15.51 2.79 5.13
CA VAL A 455 14.33 1.99 4.79
C VAL A 455 14.02 1.02 5.93
N ILE A 456 12.78 1.06 6.42
CA ILE A 456 12.27 0.16 7.46
C ILE A 456 11.19 -0.73 6.85
N LEU A 457 11.37 -2.05 6.96
CA LEU A 457 10.42 -3.05 6.47
C LEU A 457 9.57 -3.53 7.65
N GLU A 458 8.34 -3.04 7.74
CA GLU A 458 7.44 -3.33 8.85
C GLU A 458 6.00 -3.27 8.35
N SER A 459 5.38 -4.44 8.19
CA SER A 459 4.04 -4.51 7.62
C SER A 459 2.98 -4.01 8.60
N ASP A 460 2.05 -3.17 8.13
CA ASP A 460 0.94 -2.65 8.94
C ASP A 460 -0.29 -3.60 8.97
N ARG A 461 -0.31 -4.62 8.11
CA ARG A 461 -1.42 -5.58 7.93
C ARG A 461 -0.89 -6.99 7.62
N ALA A 462 -1.80 -7.95 7.41
CA ALA A 462 -1.43 -9.28 6.94
C ALA A 462 -0.95 -9.21 5.48
N GLY A 463 0.37 -9.17 5.29
CA GLY A 463 1.04 -9.08 3.99
C GLY A 463 2.56 -9.12 4.18
N ARG A 464 3.33 -9.08 3.09
CA ARG A 464 4.79 -8.92 3.15
C ARG A 464 5.15 -7.47 2.82
N ALA A 465 6.01 -6.85 3.62
CA ALA A 465 6.71 -5.61 3.28
C ALA A 465 8.09 -5.98 2.73
N VAL A 466 8.31 -5.83 1.43
CA VAL A 466 9.53 -6.32 0.76
C VAL A 466 10.40 -5.17 0.27
N ALA A 467 11.71 -5.23 0.52
CA ALA A 467 12.70 -4.47 -0.25
C ALA A 467 13.47 -5.40 -1.20
N GLY A 468 13.58 -5.00 -2.46
CA GLY A 468 14.31 -5.77 -3.46
C GLY A 468 14.97 -4.93 -4.55
N GLY A 469 15.36 -5.62 -5.63
CA GLY A 469 16.12 -5.02 -6.73
C GLY A 469 17.63 -5.03 -6.53
N THR A 470 18.34 -4.28 -7.38
CA THR A 470 19.82 -4.27 -7.46
C THR A 470 20.44 -2.89 -7.27
N GLY A 471 19.63 -1.89 -6.93
CA GLY A 471 20.14 -0.58 -6.53
C GLY A 471 20.73 -0.55 -5.11
N ILE A 472 20.99 0.65 -4.61
CA ILE A 472 21.72 0.84 -3.35
C ILE A 472 20.89 1.60 -2.32
N PHE A 473 20.64 0.95 -1.19
CA PHE A 473 20.01 1.51 0.00
C PHE A 473 21.05 2.25 0.85
N ALA A 474 21.41 3.47 0.44
CA ALA A 474 22.49 4.25 1.05
C ALA A 474 22.18 4.73 2.46
N GLY A 475 20.89 4.86 2.83
CA GLY A 475 20.45 5.13 4.20
C GLY A 475 20.44 3.91 5.11
N GLY A 476 20.59 2.69 4.57
CA GLY A 476 20.52 1.43 5.30
C GLY A 476 19.13 0.79 5.25
N ILE A 477 19.02 -0.44 5.77
CA ILE A 477 17.77 -1.20 5.85
C ILE A 477 17.58 -1.77 7.26
N GLU A 478 16.41 -1.56 7.85
CA GLU A 478 15.94 -2.31 9.01
C GLU A 478 14.86 -3.32 8.57
N VAL A 479 15.03 -4.59 8.95
CA VAL A 479 14.06 -5.66 8.69
C VAL A 479 13.33 -5.99 9.99
N GLY A 480 12.17 -5.38 10.17
CA GLY A 480 11.29 -5.62 11.31
C GLY A 480 10.44 -6.88 11.15
N GLU A 481 9.53 -7.10 12.10
CA GLU A 481 8.56 -8.20 12.07
C GLU A 481 7.71 -8.15 10.79
N GLY A 482 7.65 -9.27 10.06
CA GLY A 482 6.90 -9.37 8.79
C GLY A 482 7.58 -8.67 7.60
N GLY A 483 8.70 -7.99 7.81
CA GLY A 483 9.55 -7.44 6.76
C GLY A 483 10.38 -8.50 6.04
N MET A 484 10.71 -8.26 4.77
CA MET A 484 11.54 -9.16 3.97
C MET A 484 12.51 -8.42 3.05
N ILE A 485 13.77 -8.86 3.02
CA ILE A 485 14.72 -8.51 1.95
C ILE A 485 14.70 -9.59 0.87
N ALA A 486 14.57 -9.21 -0.40
CA ALA A 486 14.64 -10.11 -1.55
C ALA A 486 15.59 -9.51 -2.61
N PRO A 487 16.88 -9.88 -2.62
CA PRO A 487 17.84 -9.30 -3.56
C PRO A 487 17.46 -9.55 -5.02
N GLY A 488 17.67 -8.56 -5.89
CA GLY A 488 17.49 -8.71 -7.34
C GLY A 488 16.03 -8.68 -7.83
N MET A 489 15.86 -9.14 -9.08
CA MET A 489 14.58 -9.39 -9.76
C MET A 489 14.63 -10.82 -10.34
N GLY A 490 14.76 -11.81 -9.48
CA GLY A 490 15.58 -12.99 -9.75
C GLY A 490 16.94 -12.84 -9.06
N VAL A 491 17.87 -13.74 -9.34
CA VAL A 491 19.21 -13.70 -8.73
C VAL A 491 19.92 -12.34 -8.95
N GLY A 492 20.40 -11.72 -7.86
CA GLY A 492 21.11 -10.45 -7.94
C GLY A 492 21.88 -10.03 -6.68
N THR A 493 22.45 -8.83 -6.73
CA THR A 493 23.11 -8.20 -5.57
C THR A 493 22.28 -7.02 -5.09
N LEU A 494 21.89 -7.01 -3.81
CA LEU A 494 21.29 -5.86 -3.14
C LEU A 494 22.36 -5.12 -2.33
N GLY A 495 22.55 -3.82 -2.58
CA GLY A 495 23.52 -2.98 -1.89
C GLY A 495 22.91 -2.14 -0.77
N SER A 496 23.61 -1.96 0.35
CA SER A 496 23.18 -1.05 1.43
C SER A 496 24.37 -0.49 2.21
N SER A 497 24.18 0.60 2.98
CA SER A 497 25.22 1.13 3.87
C SER A 497 25.31 0.36 5.19
N SER A 498 24.18 -0.04 5.77
CA SER A 498 24.07 -0.86 6.98
C SER A 498 22.77 -1.66 6.93
N GLN A 499 22.71 -2.75 7.69
CA GLN A 499 21.43 -3.43 7.93
C GLN A 499 21.27 -3.87 9.38
N SER A 500 20.00 -3.92 9.81
CA SER A 500 19.57 -4.53 11.06
C SER A 500 18.51 -5.59 10.76
N TRP A 501 18.71 -6.82 11.22
CA TRP A 501 17.77 -7.92 11.05
C TRP A 501 17.16 -8.26 12.40
N GLU A 502 15.92 -7.82 12.58
CA GLU A 502 15.21 -7.94 13.84
C GLU A 502 14.43 -9.26 13.93
N ALA A 503 14.04 -9.62 15.15
CA ALA A 503 13.26 -10.82 15.41
C ALA A 503 11.96 -10.84 14.58
N GLY A 504 11.66 -11.98 13.93
CA GLY A 504 10.46 -12.13 13.09
C GLY A 504 10.58 -11.54 11.67
N GLY A 505 11.72 -10.93 11.32
CA GLY A 505 12.04 -10.54 9.95
C GLY A 505 12.44 -11.73 9.06
N ALA A 506 12.61 -11.47 7.77
CA ALA A 506 12.99 -12.49 6.79
C ALA A 506 13.94 -11.98 5.69
N CYS A 507 14.64 -12.91 5.04
CA CYS A 507 15.22 -12.69 3.72
C CYS A 507 14.92 -13.87 2.79
N GLU A 508 14.78 -13.58 1.51
CA GLU A 508 14.69 -14.56 0.44
C GLU A 508 16.05 -14.68 -0.25
N ILE A 509 16.47 -15.91 -0.53
CA ILE A 509 17.71 -16.24 -1.23
C ILE A 509 17.37 -17.16 -2.40
N GLU A 510 17.51 -16.63 -3.61
CA GLU A 510 17.35 -17.35 -4.85
C GLU A 510 18.69 -17.90 -5.35
N ILE A 511 18.66 -19.12 -5.90
CA ILE A 511 19.85 -19.83 -6.40
C ILE A 511 19.52 -20.41 -7.77
N VAL A 512 20.22 -19.96 -8.80
CA VAL A 512 20.07 -20.43 -10.19
C VAL A 512 21.20 -21.35 -10.64
N ASP A 513 22.42 -21.10 -10.15
CA ASP A 513 23.63 -21.85 -10.51
C ASP A 513 24.64 -21.82 -9.36
N SER A 514 24.87 -22.99 -8.77
CA SER A 514 25.81 -23.16 -7.65
C SER A 514 27.29 -22.86 -7.98
N GLY A 515 27.66 -22.76 -9.27
CA GLY A 515 29.05 -22.53 -9.71
C GLY A 515 29.35 -21.11 -10.21
N SER A 516 28.35 -20.25 -10.37
CA SER A 516 28.50 -18.94 -11.04
C SER A 516 28.87 -17.76 -10.12
N GLY A 517 28.93 -17.98 -8.81
CA GLY A 517 29.35 -16.98 -7.83
C GLY A 517 28.21 -16.09 -7.30
N PRO A 518 28.45 -15.31 -6.23
CA PRO A 518 27.44 -14.47 -5.61
C PRO A 518 27.01 -13.31 -6.53
N GLY A 519 25.72 -12.97 -6.49
CA GLY A 519 25.09 -11.94 -7.32
C GLY A 519 24.81 -12.36 -8.77
N VAL A 520 25.19 -13.58 -9.17
CA VAL A 520 25.00 -14.14 -10.53
C VAL A 520 24.42 -15.54 -10.47
N GLY A 521 25.03 -16.43 -9.68
CA GLY A 521 24.56 -17.80 -9.44
C GLY A 521 23.58 -17.92 -8.28
N TRP A 522 23.71 -17.06 -7.28
CA TRP A 522 22.79 -16.92 -6.15
C TRP A 522 22.79 -15.49 -5.62
N ASP A 523 21.81 -15.14 -4.81
CA ASP A 523 21.67 -13.79 -4.26
C ASP A 523 22.81 -13.38 -3.33
N LEU A 524 23.15 -12.09 -3.36
CA LEU A 524 24.09 -11.47 -2.44
C LEU A 524 23.49 -10.21 -1.81
N ILE A 525 23.59 -10.11 -0.50
CA ILE A 525 23.37 -8.87 0.25
C ILE A 525 24.75 -8.26 0.55
N SER A 526 25.05 -7.13 -0.08
CA SER A 526 26.33 -6.41 0.06
C SER A 526 26.14 -5.17 0.93
N ILE A 527 26.79 -5.15 2.09
CA ILE A 527 26.65 -4.10 3.10
C ILE A 527 27.98 -3.35 3.23
N GLU A 528 28.00 -2.08 2.81
CA GLU A 528 29.15 -1.17 2.98
C GLU A 528 29.27 -0.62 4.43
N GLY A 529 28.99 -1.48 5.41
CA GLY A 529 29.01 -1.18 6.83
C GLY A 529 28.81 -2.45 7.65
N ALA A 530 28.01 -2.36 8.71
CA ALA A 530 27.78 -3.48 9.63
C ALA A 530 26.40 -4.12 9.44
N LEU A 531 26.31 -5.40 9.78
CA LEU A 531 25.05 -6.12 9.99
C LEU A 531 24.81 -6.31 11.50
N GLY A 532 23.68 -5.79 12.00
CA GLY A 532 23.17 -6.06 13.34
C GLY A 532 22.14 -7.20 13.31
N LEU A 533 22.26 -8.16 14.22
CA LEU A 533 21.30 -9.26 14.39
C LEU A 533 20.75 -9.23 15.82
N SER A 534 19.43 -9.26 15.97
CA SER A 534 18.75 -9.31 17.28
C SER A 534 17.78 -10.50 17.44
N ALA A 535 17.60 -11.30 16.38
CA ALA A 535 16.74 -12.48 16.39
C ALA A 535 17.19 -13.54 17.41
N THR A 536 16.22 -14.30 17.92
CA THR A 536 16.42 -15.30 18.98
C THR A 536 15.77 -16.63 18.57
N PRO A 537 16.13 -17.76 19.20
CA PRO A 537 15.46 -19.03 18.92
C PRO A 537 13.93 -19.01 19.14
N GLU A 538 13.46 -18.15 20.06
CA GLU A 538 12.03 -17.97 20.34
C GLU A 538 11.32 -17.11 19.29
N SER A 539 12.04 -16.22 18.62
CA SER A 539 11.53 -15.36 17.54
C SER A 539 12.61 -15.21 16.46
N PRO A 540 12.78 -16.25 15.62
CA PRO A 540 13.91 -16.35 14.72
C PRO A 540 13.74 -15.47 13.48
N PHE A 541 14.87 -15.16 12.83
CA PHE A 541 14.89 -14.58 11.49
C PHE A 541 14.76 -15.67 10.44
N LEU A 542 13.88 -15.48 9.46
CA LEU A 542 13.60 -16.48 8.43
C LEU A 542 14.53 -16.31 7.22
N ILE A 543 15.21 -17.38 6.82
CA ILE A 543 15.87 -17.49 5.52
C ILE A 543 14.97 -18.37 4.61
N ASP A 544 14.34 -17.77 3.60
CA ASP A 544 13.50 -18.46 2.62
C ASP A 544 14.34 -18.79 1.39
N VAL A 545 14.69 -20.06 1.21
CA VAL A 545 15.62 -20.52 0.16
C VAL A 545 14.84 -21.05 -1.03
N ARG A 546 15.15 -20.52 -2.22
CA ARG A 546 14.51 -20.89 -3.49
C ARG A 546 15.51 -21.29 -4.53
N SER A 547 15.19 -22.34 -5.29
CA SER A 547 15.98 -22.73 -6.47
C SER A 547 15.26 -22.33 -7.75
N LEU A 548 16.00 -21.77 -8.69
CA LEU A 548 15.51 -21.34 -9.98
C LEU A 548 16.17 -22.15 -11.12
N THR A 549 15.44 -22.34 -12.20
CA THR A 549 15.99 -22.75 -13.49
C THR A 549 16.80 -21.60 -14.12
N PRO A 550 17.66 -21.85 -15.13
CA PRO A 550 18.37 -20.78 -15.85
C PRO A 550 17.47 -19.73 -16.50
N ALA A 551 16.17 -19.99 -16.63
CA ALA A 551 15.18 -19.04 -17.13
C ALA A 551 14.60 -18.13 -16.03
N GLY A 552 14.99 -18.31 -14.76
CA GLY A 552 14.47 -17.56 -13.62
C GLY A 552 13.19 -18.14 -13.00
N GLU A 553 12.66 -19.24 -13.54
CA GLU A 553 11.46 -19.90 -13.02
C GLU A 553 11.79 -20.85 -11.86
N SER A 554 10.87 -21.05 -10.91
CA SER A 554 11.03 -22.06 -9.86
C SER A 554 11.30 -23.44 -10.44
N GLY A 555 12.38 -24.08 -9.98
CA GLY A 555 12.83 -25.35 -10.57
C GLY A 555 14.13 -25.85 -9.97
N SER A 556 14.58 -27.02 -10.41
CA SER A 556 15.91 -27.53 -10.04
C SER A 556 17.01 -26.65 -10.63
N LEU A 557 17.94 -26.21 -9.79
CA LEU A 557 19.06 -25.37 -10.21
C LEU A 557 20.14 -26.17 -10.95
N VAL A 558 20.89 -25.49 -11.82
CA VAL A 558 21.94 -26.14 -12.62
C VAL A 558 23.17 -26.41 -11.76
N GLY A 559 23.75 -27.60 -11.92
CA GLY A 559 24.99 -27.99 -11.25
C GLY A 559 24.81 -28.47 -9.80
N PHE A 560 23.59 -28.48 -9.28
CA PHE A 560 23.31 -29.02 -7.96
C PHE A 560 23.25 -30.56 -7.94
N SER A 561 23.97 -31.15 -7.00
CA SER A 561 23.94 -32.56 -6.66
C SER A 561 23.60 -32.69 -5.18
N PRO A 562 22.51 -33.38 -4.80
CA PRO A 562 22.15 -33.53 -3.39
C PRO A 562 23.19 -34.28 -2.55
N ALA A 563 24.17 -34.92 -3.20
CA ALA A 563 25.28 -35.63 -2.57
C ALA A 563 26.56 -34.78 -2.38
N GLN A 564 26.55 -33.51 -2.78
CA GLN A 564 27.69 -32.59 -2.62
C GLN A 564 27.42 -31.51 -1.57
N GLU A 565 28.46 -31.11 -0.86
CA GLU A 565 28.41 -29.96 0.02
C GLU A 565 28.49 -28.66 -0.78
N TYR A 566 27.70 -27.66 -0.36
CA TYR A 566 27.73 -26.32 -0.94
C TYR A 566 27.82 -25.27 0.16
N SER A 567 28.48 -24.15 -0.17
CA SER A 567 28.56 -22.96 0.67
C SER A 567 28.35 -21.75 -0.23
N TRP A 568 27.26 -21.03 0.01
CA TRP A 568 26.89 -19.82 -0.72
C TRP A 568 27.06 -18.62 0.19
N LYS A 569 27.98 -17.70 -0.16
CA LYS A 569 28.08 -16.42 0.55
C LYS A 569 26.86 -15.58 0.20
N ILE A 570 25.97 -15.38 1.18
CA ILE A 570 24.69 -14.67 1.01
C ILE A 570 24.72 -13.25 1.59
N VAL A 571 25.65 -12.97 2.51
CA VAL A 571 25.90 -11.62 3.04
C VAL A 571 27.39 -11.33 3.02
N ASP A 572 27.76 -10.11 2.63
CA ASP A 572 29.12 -9.57 2.71
C ASP A 572 29.09 -8.19 3.35
N THR A 573 29.96 -7.94 4.34
CA THR A 573 29.99 -6.70 5.14
C THR A 573 31.41 -6.12 5.19
N THR A 574 31.53 -4.80 5.25
CA THR A 574 32.84 -4.14 5.41
C THR A 574 33.23 -3.86 6.86
N SER A 575 32.25 -3.79 7.77
CA SER A 575 32.44 -3.49 9.20
C SER A 575 32.01 -4.63 10.14
N GLY A 576 31.69 -5.80 9.59
CA GLY A 576 31.42 -7.02 10.35
C GLY A 576 29.96 -7.26 10.69
N VAL A 577 29.71 -8.49 11.17
CA VAL A 577 28.41 -8.97 11.66
C VAL A 577 28.44 -9.04 13.18
N SER A 578 27.41 -8.48 13.81
CA SER A 578 27.23 -8.49 15.27
C SER A 578 25.96 -9.23 15.66
N GLY A 579 25.96 -9.87 16.84
CA GLY A 579 24.80 -10.61 17.33
C GLY A 579 24.53 -11.98 16.69
N PHE A 580 25.46 -12.49 15.87
CA PHE A 580 25.27 -13.77 15.17
C PHE A 580 25.16 -14.95 16.15
N SER A 581 24.03 -15.66 16.05
CA SER A 581 23.82 -16.99 16.63
C SER A 581 23.08 -17.87 15.62
N ALA A 582 23.60 -19.07 15.35
CA ALA A 582 23.04 -19.93 14.30
C ALA A 582 21.61 -20.40 14.61
N ASP A 583 21.26 -20.54 15.89
CA ASP A 583 19.92 -20.89 16.37
C ASP A 583 18.93 -19.71 16.36
N GLY A 584 19.39 -18.48 16.11
CA GLY A 584 18.54 -17.32 15.86
C GLY A 584 17.91 -17.31 14.46
N PHE A 585 18.23 -18.28 13.61
CA PHE A 585 17.72 -18.40 12.25
C PHE A 585 16.85 -19.64 12.06
N VAL A 586 15.78 -19.51 11.27
CA VAL A 586 15.01 -20.63 10.73
C VAL A 586 15.14 -20.62 9.22
N ILE A 587 15.42 -21.78 8.64
CA ILE A 587 15.56 -21.93 7.19
C ILE A 587 14.32 -22.62 6.65
N ARG A 588 13.58 -21.94 5.77
CA ARG A 588 12.52 -22.53 4.97
C ARG A 588 13.10 -22.94 3.63
N ARG A 589 12.86 -24.21 3.28
CA ARG A 589 13.45 -24.86 2.09
C ARG A 589 12.40 -25.39 1.12
N ASP A 590 11.13 -25.05 1.33
CA ASP A 590 10.02 -25.55 0.51
C ASP A 590 10.14 -25.10 -0.96
N GLY A 591 10.81 -23.95 -1.19
CA GLY A 591 11.12 -23.44 -2.52
C GLY A 591 12.39 -24.02 -3.16
N PHE A 592 13.17 -24.85 -2.45
CA PHE A 592 14.41 -25.44 -2.98
C PHE A 592 14.18 -26.88 -3.47
N ILE A 593 14.26 -27.08 -4.78
CA ILE A 593 13.89 -28.32 -5.45
C ILE A 593 15.12 -29.22 -5.68
N GLY A 594 15.05 -30.46 -5.20
CA GLY A 594 16.05 -31.50 -5.47
C GLY A 594 16.94 -31.90 -4.28
N ALA A 595 16.64 -31.41 -3.07
CA ALA A 595 17.40 -31.68 -1.85
C ALA A 595 16.55 -32.27 -0.71
N PRO A 596 15.92 -33.45 -0.88
CA PRO A 596 14.94 -33.97 0.09
C PRO A 596 15.55 -34.32 1.46
N GLU A 597 16.85 -34.66 1.51
CA GLU A 597 17.48 -35.26 2.70
C GLU A 597 18.64 -34.43 3.28
N GLY A 598 19.08 -33.36 2.64
CA GLY A 598 20.17 -32.53 3.15
C GLY A 598 19.74 -31.44 4.13
N VAL A 599 20.72 -30.97 4.89
CA VAL A 599 20.54 -29.98 5.94
C VAL A 599 21.08 -28.64 5.45
N PHE A 600 20.25 -27.61 5.50
CA PHE A 600 20.67 -26.24 5.35
C PHE A 600 21.04 -25.64 6.70
N ALA A 601 22.09 -24.83 6.74
CA ALA A 601 22.49 -24.06 7.91
C ALA A 601 23.03 -22.70 7.48
N VAL A 602 23.07 -21.75 8.41
CA VAL A 602 23.81 -20.50 8.24
C VAL A 602 25.04 -20.49 9.14
N ILE A 603 26.17 -20.06 8.60
CA ILE A 603 27.43 -19.94 9.34
C ILE A 603 28.05 -18.56 9.13
N LEU A 604 28.78 -18.10 10.13
CA LEU A 604 29.58 -16.88 10.05
C LEU A 604 31.00 -17.25 9.59
N GLU A 605 31.51 -16.54 8.59
CA GLU A 605 32.88 -16.71 8.08
C GLU A 605 33.93 -16.37 9.16
N GLU A 606 35.08 -17.05 9.11
CA GLU A 606 36.24 -16.70 9.94
C GLU A 606 36.65 -15.24 9.66
N GLY A 607 36.65 -14.40 10.69
CA GLY A 607 36.86 -12.94 10.56
C GLY A 607 35.57 -12.12 10.68
N GLY A 608 34.40 -12.75 10.65
CA GLY A 608 33.12 -12.13 11.05
C GLY A 608 32.50 -11.17 10.04
N ASN A 609 32.94 -11.18 8.77
CA ASN A 609 32.51 -10.22 7.75
C ASN A 609 31.48 -10.78 6.76
N ALA A 610 31.23 -12.09 6.74
CA ALA A 610 30.32 -12.70 5.78
C ALA A 610 29.48 -13.80 6.41
N VAL A 611 28.23 -13.95 5.94
CA VAL A 611 27.34 -15.05 6.30
C VAL A 611 27.19 -15.97 5.09
N HIS A 612 27.35 -17.28 5.32
CA HIS A 612 27.18 -18.31 4.31
C HIS A 612 25.95 -19.15 4.62
N LEU A 613 25.15 -19.41 3.59
CA LEU A 613 24.18 -20.50 3.58
C LEU A 613 24.91 -21.76 3.14
N THR A 614 24.91 -22.79 3.97
CA THR A 614 25.53 -24.07 3.65
C THR A 614 24.47 -25.13 3.40
N TYR A 615 24.78 -26.05 2.49
CA TYR A 615 24.06 -27.30 2.31
C TYR A 615 25.02 -28.44 2.60
N THR A 616 24.68 -29.27 3.57
CA THR A 616 25.35 -30.54 3.81
C THR A 616 24.42 -31.65 3.30
N PRO A 617 24.89 -32.51 2.39
CA PRO A 617 24.17 -33.71 1.99
C PRO A 617 23.66 -34.45 3.22
N GLY A 618 22.40 -34.88 3.16
CA GLY A 618 21.98 -36.00 4.00
C GLY A 618 22.91 -37.12 3.62
N GLY A 619 23.80 -37.51 4.55
CA GLY A 619 24.91 -38.38 4.21
C GLY A 619 24.40 -39.56 3.39
N GLY A 620 24.90 -39.70 2.16
CA GLY A 620 24.74 -40.91 1.39
C GLY A 620 25.34 -42.02 2.26
N GLY A 621 24.48 -42.73 2.98
CA GLY A 621 24.93 -43.72 3.94
C GLY A 621 25.77 -44.74 3.19
N SER A 622 26.88 -45.17 3.78
CA SER A 622 27.30 -46.54 3.49
C SER A 622 26.09 -47.39 3.89
N THR A 623 25.29 -47.89 2.93
CA THR A 623 24.21 -48.81 3.29
C THR A 623 24.82 -49.91 4.15
N GLY A 624 24.06 -50.48 5.08
CA GLY A 624 24.53 -51.64 5.82
C GLY A 624 25.14 -52.71 4.90
N GLU A 625 24.67 -52.82 3.65
CA GLU A 625 25.24 -53.73 2.64
C GLU A 625 26.65 -53.36 2.17
N ALA A 626 26.94 -52.06 1.97
CA ALA A 626 28.29 -51.62 1.62
C ALA A 626 29.27 -51.90 2.76
N TRP A 627 28.87 -51.60 3.99
CA TRP A 627 29.69 -51.91 5.18
C TRP A 627 29.87 -53.43 5.38
N LEU A 628 28.83 -54.25 5.15
CA LEU A 628 28.97 -55.71 5.17
C LEU A 628 29.98 -56.19 4.13
N ALA A 629 29.94 -55.65 2.90
CA ALA A 629 30.88 -56.02 1.84
C ALA A 629 32.34 -55.63 2.11
N GLU A 630 32.57 -54.63 2.96
CA GLU A 630 33.90 -54.19 3.39
C GLU A 630 34.46 -55.07 4.52
N ASN A 631 33.60 -55.54 5.42
CA ASN A 631 34.02 -56.28 6.62
C ASN A 631 33.99 -57.81 6.44
N PHE A 632 33.23 -58.31 5.47
CA PHE A 632 33.08 -59.74 5.20
C PHE A 632 33.47 -60.09 3.75
N SER A 633 34.14 -61.21 3.58
CA SER A 633 34.42 -61.79 2.26
C SER A 633 33.13 -62.30 1.60
N ALA A 634 33.16 -62.48 0.27
CA ALA A 634 32.02 -63.01 -0.47
C ALA A 634 31.52 -64.39 0.03
N GLY A 635 32.41 -65.21 0.61
CA GLY A 635 32.01 -66.48 1.24
C GLY A 635 31.28 -66.26 2.56
N GLU A 636 31.75 -65.35 3.40
CA GLU A 636 31.14 -65.01 4.69
C GLU A 636 29.78 -64.31 4.51
N LEU A 637 29.62 -63.48 3.49
CA LEU A 637 28.34 -62.84 3.12
C LEU A 637 27.24 -63.85 2.71
N SER A 638 27.64 -65.06 2.30
CA SER A 638 26.69 -66.12 1.92
C SER A 638 26.19 -66.95 3.10
N ASP A 639 26.77 -66.74 4.30
CA ASP A 639 26.40 -67.42 5.54
C ASP A 639 25.78 -66.42 6.55
N PRO A 640 24.44 -66.40 6.70
CA PRO A 640 23.75 -65.51 7.63
C PRO A 640 24.14 -65.71 9.10
N SER A 641 24.73 -66.86 9.47
CA SER A 641 25.23 -67.07 10.84
C SER A 641 26.56 -66.36 11.12
N ILE A 642 27.23 -65.86 10.07
CA ILE A 642 28.49 -65.12 10.15
C ILE A 642 28.27 -63.62 9.93
N SER A 643 27.47 -63.26 8.92
CA SER A 643 27.31 -61.87 8.45
C SER A 643 25.88 -61.34 8.54
N GLY A 644 24.93 -62.14 9.04
CA GLY A 644 23.56 -61.68 9.27
C GLY A 644 23.52 -60.59 10.35
N TRP A 645 22.54 -59.69 10.26
CA TRP A 645 22.41 -58.56 11.19
C TRP A 645 22.27 -58.95 12.67
N ASP A 646 21.77 -60.15 12.94
CA ASP A 646 21.64 -60.73 14.28
C ASP A 646 22.82 -61.66 14.66
N ALA A 647 23.83 -61.81 13.80
CA ALA A 647 24.99 -62.65 14.06
C ALA A 647 25.99 -61.93 14.99
N ASP A 648 26.62 -62.70 15.87
CA ASP A 648 27.67 -62.28 16.82
C ASP A 648 28.83 -63.28 16.65
N VAL A 649 29.63 -63.09 15.60
CA VAL A 649 30.60 -64.11 15.12
C VAL A 649 31.85 -64.19 16.00
N ASP A 650 32.22 -63.11 16.67
CA ASP A 650 33.34 -63.05 17.61
C ASP A 650 32.91 -63.28 19.08
N SER A 651 31.60 -63.35 19.31
CA SER A 651 30.94 -63.75 20.55
C SER A 651 31.22 -62.81 21.72
N ASP A 652 31.28 -61.50 21.44
CA ASP A 652 31.40 -60.47 22.47
C ASP A 652 30.06 -59.94 22.99
N GLY A 653 28.95 -60.34 22.36
CA GLY A 653 27.59 -60.01 22.77
C GLY A 653 26.94 -58.92 21.91
N PHE A 654 27.65 -58.36 20.92
CA PHE A 654 27.09 -57.43 19.96
C PHE A 654 26.71 -58.13 18.66
N SER A 655 25.51 -57.83 18.18
CA SER A 655 25.14 -58.28 16.85
C SER A 655 25.81 -57.41 15.80
N THR A 656 25.98 -57.95 14.59
CA THR A 656 26.53 -57.24 13.44
C THR A 656 25.80 -55.91 13.16
N LEU A 657 24.51 -55.80 13.50
CA LEU A 657 23.75 -54.55 13.43
C LEU A 657 24.17 -53.51 14.48
N VAL A 658 24.47 -53.93 15.70
CA VAL A 658 24.95 -53.04 16.76
C VAL A 658 26.37 -52.58 16.46
N GLU A 659 27.21 -53.49 15.98
CA GLU A 659 28.56 -53.19 15.47
C GLU A 659 28.53 -52.11 14.38
N TYR A 660 27.67 -52.31 13.38
CA TYR A 660 27.45 -51.34 12.32
C TYR A 660 26.99 -49.97 12.84
N ALA A 661 26.11 -49.95 13.84
CA ALA A 661 25.53 -48.73 14.39
C ALA A 661 26.53 -47.91 15.23
N LEU A 662 27.28 -48.57 16.10
CA LEU A 662 28.21 -47.93 17.03
C LEU A 662 29.61 -47.74 16.43
N GLY A 663 29.89 -48.41 15.32
CA GLY A 663 31.14 -48.31 14.57
C GLY A 663 32.25 -49.21 15.10
N GLY A 664 31.91 -50.44 15.49
CA GLY A 664 32.87 -51.47 15.88
C GLY A 664 33.23 -52.44 14.74
N ASP A 665 33.94 -53.51 15.08
CA ASP A 665 34.47 -54.52 14.17
C ASP A 665 33.79 -55.89 14.42
N PRO A 666 32.94 -56.37 13.50
CA PRO A 666 32.15 -57.57 13.75
C PRO A 666 32.98 -58.86 13.84
N LYS A 667 34.29 -58.81 13.59
CA LYS A 667 35.18 -59.99 13.60
C LYS A 667 36.16 -59.98 14.76
N ASN A 668 36.23 -58.89 15.52
CA ASN A 668 37.20 -58.71 16.59
C ASN A 668 36.54 -58.11 17.82
N ARG A 669 36.63 -58.85 18.94
CA ARG A 669 36.03 -58.45 20.21
C ARG A 669 36.34 -57.01 20.60
N ASP A 670 35.31 -56.18 20.74
CA ASP A 670 35.45 -54.77 21.03
C ASP A 670 35.39 -54.47 22.54
N ALA A 671 36.50 -53.98 23.09
CA ALA A 671 36.60 -53.70 24.53
C ALA A 671 35.97 -52.35 24.95
N ASN A 672 35.60 -51.48 24.02
CA ASN A 672 35.18 -50.09 24.28
C ASN A 672 33.91 -49.67 23.50
N LEU A 673 33.15 -50.61 22.91
CA LEU A 673 31.95 -50.28 22.15
C LEU A 673 30.68 -50.21 23.02
N ASP A 674 30.79 -50.60 24.30
CA ASP A 674 29.70 -50.62 25.26
C ASP A 674 29.00 -49.26 25.39
N PRO A 675 27.67 -49.18 25.14
CA PRO A 675 26.86 -48.09 25.67
C PRO A 675 27.07 -47.97 27.18
N VAL A 676 27.55 -46.81 27.62
CA VAL A 676 27.86 -46.55 29.02
C VAL A 676 26.57 -46.23 29.76
N MET A 677 26.12 -47.17 30.59
CA MET A 677 25.02 -46.93 31.52
C MET A 677 25.57 -46.30 32.81
N VAL A 678 24.97 -45.18 33.22
CA VAL A 678 25.32 -44.48 34.45
C VAL A 678 24.06 -44.25 35.28
N ILE A 679 24.21 -44.31 36.60
CA ILE A 679 23.24 -43.75 37.54
C ILE A 679 23.80 -42.41 38.01
N GLY A 680 23.14 -41.32 37.63
CA GLY A 680 23.64 -39.98 37.88
C GLY A 680 22.53 -38.97 38.13
N SER A 681 22.84 -37.94 38.91
CA SER A 681 21.96 -36.80 39.19
C SER A 681 22.30 -35.64 38.25
N GLN A 682 21.31 -35.00 37.62
CA GLN A 682 21.52 -33.63 37.13
C GLN A 682 21.79 -32.73 38.34
N GLY A 683 22.95 -32.06 38.38
CA GLY A 683 23.27 -31.09 39.44
C GLY A 683 23.84 -31.64 40.76
N GLY A 684 24.16 -32.94 40.87
CA GLY A 684 24.90 -33.51 42.02
C GLY A 684 24.07 -33.92 43.24
N ASN A 685 22.73 -33.88 43.15
CA ASN A 685 21.83 -34.30 44.24
C ASN A 685 21.44 -35.80 44.11
N PRO A 686 21.81 -36.68 45.06
CA PRO A 686 21.54 -38.12 44.97
C PRO A 686 20.06 -38.49 44.85
N VAL A 687 19.14 -37.65 45.35
CA VAL A 687 17.68 -37.87 45.32
C VAL A 687 17.08 -37.62 43.91
N GLU A 688 17.84 -37.02 43.00
CA GLU A 688 17.45 -36.79 41.60
C GLU A 688 18.15 -37.76 40.64
N SER A 689 18.77 -38.83 41.17
CA SER A 689 19.48 -39.81 40.35
C SER A 689 18.52 -40.54 39.42
N ARG A 690 18.88 -40.62 38.14
CA ARG A 690 18.12 -41.29 37.07
C ARG A 690 19.04 -42.27 36.34
N LEU A 691 18.44 -43.23 35.64
CA LEU A 691 19.18 -44.05 34.68
C LEU A 691 19.50 -43.20 33.45
N SER A 692 20.76 -43.19 33.04
CA SER A 692 21.19 -42.61 31.77
C SER A 692 21.95 -43.62 30.94
N LEU A 693 21.78 -43.54 29.63
CA LEU A 693 22.50 -44.35 28.65
C LEU A 693 23.23 -43.41 27.68
N SER A 694 24.56 -43.50 27.68
CA SER A 694 25.45 -42.79 26.77
C SER A 694 26.00 -43.76 25.73
N PHE A 695 26.01 -43.36 24.46
CA PHE A 695 26.66 -44.13 23.41
C PHE A 695 27.13 -43.21 22.29
N LYS A 696 28.13 -43.68 21.54
CA LYS A 696 28.59 -43.06 20.31
C LYS A 696 27.65 -43.47 19.17
N ARG A 697 27.09 -42.49 18.47
CA ARG A 697 26.39 -42.71 17.20
C ARG A 697 27.26 -42.30 16.02
N LEU A 698 27.12 -43.01 14.90
CA LEU A 698 27.64 -42.59 13.61
C LEU A 698 26.55 -41.87 12.81
N ILE A 699 26.85 -40.65 12.35
CA ILE A 699 25.87 -39.73 11.74
C ILE A 699 25.44 -40.21 10.34
N ASN A 700 26.36 -40.85 9.62
CA ASN A 700 26.11 -41.41 8.28
C ASN A 700 25.31 -42.73 8.26
N ARG A 701 24.75 -43.16 9.41
CA ARG A 701 23.93 -44.37 9.53
C ARG A 701 22.45 -43.99 9.43
N THR A 702 22.02 -43.63 8.24
CA THR A 702 20.65 -43.12 7.96
C THR A 702 19.63 -44.24 7.72
N ASP A 703 20.10 -45.47 7.51
CA ASP A 703 19.32 -46.69 7.30
C ASP A 703 19.01 -47.45 8.61
N ILE A 704 19.28 -46.84 9.76
CA ILE A 704 18.94 -47.37 11.08
C ILE A 704 18.34 -46.30 11.99
N ASP A 705 17.55 -46.74 12.95
CA ASP A 705 17.07 -45.95 14.08
C ASP A 705 17.72 -46.42 15.38
N TYR A 706 18.08 -45.48 16.24
CA TYR A 706 18.51 -45.75 17.61
C TYR A 706 17.35 -45.42 18.53
N ARG A 707 16.90 -46.37 19.34
CA ARG A 707 15.81 -46.19 20.31
C ARG A 707 16.31 -46.53 21.71
N VAL A 708 16.36 -45.52 22.57
CA VAL A 708 16.61 -45.76 24.00
C VAL A 708 15.29 -46.06 24.66
N GLN A 709 15.21 -47.22 25.31
CA GLN A 709 13.99 -47.72 25.94
C GLN A 709 14.18 -47.95 27.42
N ALA A 710 13.14 -47.68 28.20
CA ALA A 710 13.09 -47.98 29.62
C ALA A 710 11.86 -48.85 29.99
N ALA A 711 12.00 -49.67 31.02
CA ALA A 711 10.95 -50.57 31.50
C ALA A 711 11.08 -50.87 33.00
N ASP A 712 9.97 -51.22 33.65
CA ASP A 712 9.96 -51.60 35.08
C ASP A 712 10.33 -53.09 35.30
N SER A 713 10.36 -53.89 34.23
CA SER A 713 10.79 -55.29 34.27
C SER A 713 11.34 -55.76 32.93
N LEU A 714 12.24 -56.75 32.96
CA LEU A 714 12.87 -57.30 31.75
C LEU A 714 11.87 -57.96 30.77
N GLY A 715 10.74 -58.47 31.27
CA GLY A 715 9.69 -59.11 30.47
C GLY A 715 8.44 -58.26 30.26
N GLY A 716 8.47 -56.98 30.64
CA GLY A 716 7.34 -56.06 30.54
C GLY A 716 7.38 -55.19 29.28
N ASP A 717 6.48 -54.20 29.23
CA ASP A 717 6.41 -53.24 28.13
C ASP A 717 7.58 -52.26 28.19
N TRP A 718 8.36 -52.21 27.10
CA TRP A 718 9.47 -51.28 26.93
C TRP A 718 8.99 -50.00 26.25
N MET A 719 9.18 -48.87 26.92
CA MET A 719 8.81 -47.55 26.42
C MET A 719 10.02 -46.85 25.83
N VAL A 720 9.90 -46.29 24.62
CA VAL A 720 10.95 -45.47 24.01
C VAL A 720 11.01 -44.11 24.72
N ILE A 721 12.12 -43.79 25.37
CA ILE A 721 12.35 -42.53 26.07
C ILE A 721 13.22 -41.56 25.25
N GLY A 722 13.74 -42.02 24.11
CA GLY A 722 14.47 -41.19 23.18
C GLY A 722 14.79 -41.93 21.89
N GLU A 723 14.90 -41.19 20.81
CA GLU A 723 15.11 -41.73 19.48
C GLU A 723 16.11 -40.88 18.67
N VAL A 724 16.86 -41.56 17.81
CA VAL A 724 17.63 -40.97 16.72
C VAL A 724 17.15 -41.64 15.45
N ALA A 725 16.29 -40.95 14.69
CA ALA A 725 15.62 -41.53 13.55
C ALA A 725 16.42 -41.29 12.26
N GLY A 726 17.04 -42.32 11.68
CA GLY A 726 17.72 -42.26 10.37
C GLY A 726 18.74 -41.13 10.25
N GLY A 727 19.65 -41.04 11.23
CA GLY A 727 20.70 -40.00 11.26
C GLY A 727 20.24 -38.62 11.72
N ALA A 728 18.93 -38.37 11.91
CA ALA A 728 18.40 -37.10 12.40
C ALA A 728 18.96 -36.69 13.77
N SER A 729 18.72 -35.45 14.20
CA SER A 729 19.10 -34.99 15.54
C SER A 729 18.45 -35.85 16.64
N PRO A 730 19.15 -36.13 17.75
CA PRO A 730 18.58 -36.91 18.85
C PRO A 730 17.37 -36.21 19.47
N ALA A 731 16.27 -36.94 19.63
CA ALA A 731 15.01 -36.43 20.16
C ALA A 731 14.63 -37.18 21.45
N ALA A 732 14.28 -36.42 22.49
CA ALA A 732 13.74 -36.98 23.71
C ALA A 732 12.25 -37.32 23.54
N LEU A 733 11.80 -38.43 24.11
CA LEU A 733 10.42 -38.93 24.01
C LEU A 733 9.90 -39.36 25.39
N ASN A 734 8.58 -39.36 25.57
CA ASN A 734 7.90 -39.89 26.76
C ASN A 734 8.51 -39.39 28.11
N GLY A 735 8.87 -38.11 28.16
CA GLY A 735 9.42 -37.46 29.35
C GLY A 735 10.91 -37.71 29.61
N GLY A 736 11.60 -38.46 28.75
CA GLY A 736 13.06 -38.55 28.78
C GLY A 736 13.71 -37.20 28.46
N THR A 737 15.03 -37.12 28.63
CA THR A 737 15.82 -35.96 28.19
C THR A 737 17.02 -36.42 27.39
N VAL A 738 17.50 -35.60 26.47
CA VAL A 738 18.68 -35.90 25.66
C VAL A 738 19.70 -34.77 25.72
N SER A 739 20.97 -35.13 25.79
CA SER A 739 22.10 -34.23 25.58
C SER A 739 23.05 -34.84 24.56
N SER A 740 23.50 -34.02 23.60
CA SER A 740 24.45 -34.43 22.57
C SER A 740 25.77 -33.67 22.72
N GLY A 741 26.89 -34.38 22.53
CA GLY A 741 28.21 -33.76 22.44
C GLY A 741 28.44 -33.10 21.08
N THR A 742 29.55 -32.37 20.98
CA THR A 742 30.04 -31.83 19.69
C THR A 742 30.24 -32.96 18.67
N VAL A 743 29.82 -32.72 17.44
CA VAL A 743 30.08 -33.63 16.32
C VAL A 743 31.58 -33.63 16.01
N ASN A 744 32.21 -34.81 16.06
CA ASN A 744 33.61 -35.01 15.70
C ASN A 744 33.69 -35.93 14.47
N GLY A 745 33.83 -35.32 13.29
CA GLY A 745 33.75 -36.03 12.01
C GLY A 745 32.40 -36.72 11.85
N ASN A 746 32.40 -38.05 11.64
CA ASN A 746 31.18 -38.85 11.50
C ASN A 746 30.59 -39.33 12.84
N SER A 747 31.17 -38.95 13.98
CA SER A 747 30.75 -39.48 15.29
C SER A 747 30.19 -38.41 16.21
N GLN A 748 29.20 -38.78 17.00
CA GLN A 748 28.65 -37.95 18.06
C GLN A 748 28.32 -38.79 19.29
N GLU A 749 28.75 -38.31 20.46
CA GLU A 749 28.32 -38.88 21.74
C GLU A 749 26.91 -38.38 22.06
N VAL A 750 25.99 -39.29 22.38
CA VAL A 750 24.62 -38.95 22.77
C VAL A 750 24.28 -39.60 24.10
N THR A 751 23.61 -38.85 24.98
CA THR A 751 23.18 -39.33 26.29
C THR A 751 21.70 -39.12 26.45
N PHE A 752 20.98 -40.20 26.72
CA PHE A 752 19.56 -40.17 27.06
C PHE A 752 19.38 -40.47 28.54
N VAL A 753 18.47 -39.73 29.18
CA VAL A 753 18.15 -39.88 30.61
C VAL A 753 16.68 -40.23 30.76
N ASP A 754 16.40 -41.22 31.60
CA ASP A 754 15.05 -41.69 31.91
C ASP A 754 14.26 -40.68 32.74
N SER A 755 12.95 -40.67 32.53
CA SER A 755 11.99 -39.78 33.19
C SER A 755 11.64 -40.21 34.61
N VAL A 756 12.00 -41.43 35.02
CA VAL A 756 11.74 -41.99 36.35
C VAL A 756 12.97 -41.88 37.24
N ARG A 757 12.79 -41.39 38.47
CA ARG A 757 13.88 -41.33 39.45
C ARG A 757 14.13 -42.69 40.10
N VAL A 758 15.37 -42.93 40.49
CA VAL A 758 15.78 -44.21 41.09
C VAL A 758 15.08 -44.46 42.44
N ASP A 759 14.72 -43.42 43.19
CA ASP A 759 14.00 -43.53 44.47
C ASP A 759 12.49 -43.79 44.30
N GLU A 760 11.92 -43.48 43.13
CA GLU A 760 10.52 -43.73 42.78
C GLU A 760 10.29 -45.14 42.21
N ALA A 761 11.33 -45.76 41.65
CA ALA A 761 11.24 -47.07 41.01
C ALA A 761 11.57 -48.23 41.97
N VAL A 762 10.71 -49.25 42.02
CA VAL A 762 11.04 -50.52 42.71
C VAL A 762 12.10 -51.31 41.94
N LYS A 763 12.02 -51.29 40.60
CA LYS A 763 12.99 -51.82 39.63
C LYS A 763 12.87 -51.01 38.34
N ARG A 764 13.98 -50.71 37.67
CA ARG A 764 14.00 -49.98 36.40
C ARG A 764 15.15 -50.47 35.53
N PHE A 765 14.91 -50.60 34.23
CA PHE A 765 15.86 -51.08 33.23
C PHE A 765 15.91 -50.08 32.07
N ILE A 766 17.08 -49.91 31.47
CA ILE A 766 17.30 -49.09 30.27
C ILE A 766 18.09 -49.91 29.24
N ARG A 767 17.80 -49.73 27.95
CA ARG A 767 18.55 -50.38 26.86
C ARG A 767 18.58 -49.50 25.61
N LEU A 768 19.57 -49.77 24.76
CA LEU A 768 19.59 -49.30 23.38
C LEU A 768 19.01 -50.40 22.48
N GLN A 769 18.03 -50.04 21.66
CA GLN A 769 17.57 -50.86 20.55
C GLN A 769 18.00 -50.20 19.25
N VAL A 770 18.73 -50.93 18.42
CA VAL A 770 19.01 -50.52 17.03
C VAL A 770 18.02 -51.21 16.12
N VAL A 771 17.37 -50.45 15.23
CA VAL A 771 16.38 -50.96 14.29
C VAL A 771 16.82 -50.62 12.88
N LYS A 772 16.91 -51.63 12.02
CA LYS A 772 17.15 -51.39 10.59
C LYS A 772 15.89 -50.87 9.91
N ARG A 773 16.02 -49.84 9.08
CA ARG A 773 14.93 -49.31 8.25
C ARG A 773 14.71 -50.20 7.02
N PRO A 774 13.45 -50.33 6.56
CA PRO A 774 13.12 -51.12 5.36
C PRO A 774 13.76 -50.59 4.08
#